data_AF-A0A317IEU8-F1
#
_entry.id   AF-A0A317IEU8-F1
#
_cell.length_a   1.000
_cell.length_b   1.000
_cell.length_c   1.000
_cell.angle_alpha   90.00
_cell.angle_beta   90.00
_cell.angle_gamma   90.00
#
_symmetry.space_group_name_H-M   'P 1'
#
loop_
_entity.id
_entity.type
_entity.pdbx_description
1 polymer ?
#
loop_
_entity_poly.entity_id
_entity_poly.type
_entity_poly.pdbx_seq_one_letter_code
_entity_poly.pdbx_strand_id
1 'polypeptide(L)'
;MGTITREGASLVSQSSPSDIESKPQFPGIPTTSDGAGTVVWVETHITQGACAYPITSSTTMGGGYQTEVANGKRNLWDEELAFIEPESEHSAASTCEGFAVAGGRVTNFTSGQGLILMKEVLYTISGKRLPIVFHIGARAVTSHSLNVHAGHDDVYGVADCGWGVLYARNAQESGDFALIARRTAEEAETPFLNVQDGFLTTHTIENVRLPEPEMMKQFVGHPSERIRNLMDPQIPLMSGVVQNQDSYMKGKVAQRRYYDRVLPILRDVMREFSELTGRKYDVVMPYRLEDAEYAIVGSGCMIETAEAAVDYMRDRGIKVGILHITCFRPFPAAEIVRALRHVKAISVVERLDIPMMQSNPQLCEIKAAFADAMAETPGYPAIRRMPKFLGGSAGLGSRDVRAGDFIAMVENMRSPHPRQYFTVGIKHETALAVADDPDVRSAGSFSMRGHSVGGYGSVTTNKVIATIAGEVFGLDVQAYPKYGSEKKGLPTTYYLTIAKEHIRVHSELEHVEFVALNDVNAFNLENPLAGISKGGMVFVQSHHTDPADIWSSIPPWARVQIYEKEIRLFALDTVSIAKEVSSRADLQQRMQGIVLLGIFLHVTPFQAELSLSEEEIFRGVEKSLRKYFGKRGERVVQDNVRAVQRGFREVIEVPREVMQRTAPADQANAALRVMQEGA
;
A
#
# COMPACT_ATOMS: atom_id res chain seq x y z
N MET A 1 31.57 -36.87 -31.39
CA MET A 1 32.56 -37.33 -30.38
C MET A 1 32.81 -36.19 -29.42
N GLY A 2 32.62 -36.41 -28.11
CA GLY A 2 32.78 -35.39 -27.06
C GLY A 2 31.52 -35.15 -26.24
N THR A 3 30.94 -36.20 -25.66
CA THR A 3 29.84 -36.18 -24.70
C THR A 3 30.33 -35.66 -23.34
N ILE A 4 29.75 -34.57 -22.84
CA ILE A 4 29.86 -34.17 -21.42
C ILE A 4 28.47 -34.23 -20.81
N THR A 5 28.23 -35.31 -20.06
CA THR A 5 27.11 -35.52 -19.15
C THR A 5 27.27 -34.59 -17.95
N ARG A 6 26.29 -33.72 -17.68
CA ARG A 6 26.12 -33.09 -16.37
C ARG A 6 24.94 -33.74 -15.66
N GLU A 7 25.28 -34.52 -14.64
CA GLU A 7 24.36 -35.12 -13.68
C GLU A 7 23.63 -34.03 -12.89
N GLY A 8 22.34 -34.26 -12.66
CA GLY A 8 21.49 -33.41 -11.84
C GLY A 8 21.83 -33.58 -10.36
N ALA A 9 22.21 -32.48 -9.72
CA ALA A 9 22.26 -32.37 -8.27
C ALA A 9 20.98 -31.68 -7.78
N SER A 10 20.15 -32.44 -7.08
CA SER A 10 19.05 -31.98 -6.25
C SER A 10 19.59 -31.06 -5.13
N LEU A 11 19.29 -29.76 -5.21
CA LEU A 11 19.53 -28.80 -4.13
C LEU A 11 18.19 -28.44 -3.49
N VAL A 12 17.72 -29.33 -2.60
CA VAL A 12 16.83 -28.94 -1.50
C VAL A 12 17.76 -28.69 -0.33
N SER A 13 18.08 -27.42 -0.06
CA SER A 13 18.88 -27.03 1.10
C SER A 13 18.07 -27.31 2.37
N GLN A 14 18.44 -28.37 3.08
CA GLN A 14 18.09 -28.52 4.48
C GLN A 14 18.92 -27.50 5.26
N SER A 15 18.28 -26.48 5.82
CA SER A 15 18.92 -25.52 6.71
C SER A 15 19.24 -26.20 8.05
N SER A 16 20.53 -26.28 8.38
CA SER A 16 21.03 -26.61 9.71
C SER A 16 20.83 -25.43 10.67
N PRO A 17 20.58 -25.64 11.98
CA PRO A 17 20.28 -24.57 12.93
C PRO A 17 21.54 -23.84 13.44
N SER A 18 22.38 -23.32 12.53
CA SER A 18 23.58 -22.56 12.86
C SER A 18 23.87 -21.40 11.90
N ASP A 19 22.84 -20.79 11.32
CA ASP A 19 22.98 -19.49 10.66
C ASP A 19 22.98 -18.40 11.75
N ILE A 20 24.16 -18.06 12.24
CA ILE A 20 24.38 -16.78 12.90
C ILE A 20 24.14 -15.73 11.81
N GLU A 21 22.93 -15.15 11.78
CA GLU A 21 22.54 -14.10 10.82
C GLU A 21 23.56 -12.95 10.89
N SER A 22 24.51 -12.93 9.96
CA SER A 22 25.35 -11.76 9.73
C SER A 22 24.44 -10.61 9.34
N LYS A 23 24.58 -9.45 10.01
CA LYS A 23 23.83 -8.24 9.64
C LYS A 23 24.00 -7.99 8.13
N PRO A 24 22.90 -7.72 7.39
CA PRO A 24 22.98 -7.47 5.96
C PRO A 24 23.88 -6.26 5.70
N GLN A 25 24.54 -6.24 4.54
CA GLN A 25 25.47 -5.17 4.17
C GLN A 25 24.77 -3.81 4.10
N PHE A 26 23.53 -3.80 3.61
CA PHE A 26 22.72 -2.62 3.38
C PHE A 26 21.32 -2.82 3.99
N PRO A 27 21.16 -2.70 5.32
CA PRO A 27 19.90 -2.95 6.00
C PRO A 27 18.79 -1.95 5.61
N GLY A 28 19.13 -0.82 4.98
CA GLY A 28 18.26 0.29 4.63
C GLY A 28 18.16 1.36 5.72
N ILE A 29 17.82 2.58 5.32
CA ILE A 29 17.67 3.76 6.17
C ILE A 29 16.27 3.76 6.79
N PRO A 30 16.12 3.56 8.12
CA PRO A 30 14.80 3.52 8.76
C PRO A 30 14.13 4.91 8.72
N THR A 31 12.87 4.93 8.28
CA THR A 31 12.02 6.13 8.26
C THR A 31 10.56 5.70 8.16
N THR A 32 9.63 6.64 8.31
CA THR A 32 8.25 6.47 7.84
C THR A 32 8.07 7.05 6.45
N SER A 33 7.43 6.35 5.52
CA SER A 33 7.11 6.85 4.17
C SER A 33 5.88 6.14 3.59
N ASP A 34 5.28 6.72 2.55
CA ASP A 34 4.26 6.04 1.75
C ASP A 34 4.87 5.43 0.48
N GLY A 35 4.14 4.54 -0.20
CA GLY A 35 4.66 3.85 -1.39
C GLY A 35 5.01 4.78 -2.56
N ALA A 36 4.40 5.96 -2.64
CA ALA A 36 4.82 7.00 -3.58
C ALA A 36 6.17 7.61 -3.18
N GLY A 37 6.35 7.91 -1.88
CA GLY A 37 7.59 8.45 -1.34
C GLY A 37 8.79 7.51 -1.51
N THR A 38 8.60 6.20 -1.34
CA THR A 38 9.68 5.21 -1.54
C THR A 38 10.12 5.10 -3.00
N VAL A 39 9.19 5.17 -3.95
CA VAL A 39 9.49 5.23 -5.40
C VAL A 39 10.23 6.51 -5.76
N VAL A 40 9.76 7.67 -5.28
CA VAL A 40 10.43 8.97 -5.53
C VAL A 40 11.84 8.98 -4.95
N TRP A 41 12.03 8.40 -3.76
CA TRP A 41 13.36 8.21 -3.20
C TRP A 41 14.26 7.48 -4.19
N VAL A 42 13.88 6.31 -4.68
CA VAL A 42 14.71 5.54 -5.61
C VAL A 42 14.96 6.30 -6.90
N GLU A 43 13.91 6.69 -7.62
CA GLU A 43 14.06 7.22 -8.98
C GLU A 43 14.83 8.54 -9.02
N THR A 44 14.65 9.44 -8.04
CA THR A 44 15.42 10.70 -7.99
C THR A 44 16.91 10.50 -7.69
N HIS A 45 17.33 9.32 -7.23
CA HIS A 45 18.75 8.99 -7.10
C HIS A 45 19.31 8.32 -8.35
N ILE A 46 18.51 7.53 -9.06
CA ILE A 46 19.04 6.63 -10.10
C ILE A 46 18.72 7.03 -11.54
N THR A 47 17.81 7.97 -11.80
CA THR A 47 17.44 8.36 -13.17
C THR A 47 18.05 9.69 -13.60
N GLN A 48 17.99 9.97 -14.90
CA GLN A 48 18.35 11.26 -15.51
C GLN A 48 17.11 12.12 -15.77
N GLY A 49 15.93 11.50 -15.94
CA GLY A 49 14.70 12.25 -16.11
C GLY A 49 13.44 11.45 -15.81
N ALA A 50 12.35 12.18 -15.62
CA ALA A 50 10.99 11.64 -15.60
C ALA A 50 10.13 12.38 -16.62
N CYS A 51 9.27 11.65 -17.33
CA CYS A 51 8.23 12.26 -18.16
C CYS A 51 6.89 11.72 -17.67
N ALA A 52 5.98 12.58 -17.23
CA ALA A 52 4.75 12.15 -16.59
C ALA A 52 3.63 13.17 -16.82
N TYR A 53 2.39 12.70 -16.72
CA TYR A 53 1.19 13.53 -16.76
C TYR A 53 0.36 13.25 -15.48
N PRO A 54 -0.23 14.28 -14.84
CA PRO A 54 -0.85 14.10 -13.54
C PRO A 54 -2.15 13.29 -13.62
N ILE A 55 -2.18 12.15 -12.93
CA ILE A 55 -3.38 11.34 -12.73
C ILE A 55 -3.38 10.71 -11.32
N THR A 56 -4.49 10.85 -10.58
CA THR A 56 -4.64 10.19 -9.28
C THR A 56 -4.64 8.67 -9.50
N SER A 57 -3.89 7.85 -8.74
CA SER A 57 -3.14 8.15 -7.50
C SER A 57 -1.62 8.32 -7.68
N SER A 58 -1.11 8.35 -8.91
CA SER A 58 0.33 8.51 -9.19
C SER A 58 0.83 9.95 -9.16
N THR A 59 -0.06 10.96 -9.13
CA THR A 59 0.31 12.38 -9.11
C THR A 59 1.34 12.73 -8.03
N THR A 60 1.28 12.08 -6.87
CA THR A 60 2.23 12.31 -5.76
C THR A 60 3.66 11.90 -6.12
N MET A 61 3.84 10.84 -6.93
CA MET A 61 5.16 10.43 -7.41
C MET A 61 5.73 11.46 -8.40
N GLY A 62 4.92 11.89 -9.37
CA GLY A 62 5.32 12.95 -10.32
C GLY A 62 5.67 14.27 -9.62
N GLY A 63 4.80 14.73 -8.72
CA GLY A 63 5.05 15.96 -7.94
C GLY A 63 6.24 15.84 -7.00
N GLY A 64 6.50 14.66 -6.43
CA GLY A 64 7.68 14.39 -5.61
C GLY A 64 8.98 14.50 -6.42
N TYR A 65 9.03 13.88 -7.60
CA TYR A 65 10.19 13.99 -8.50
C TYR A 65 10.39 15.43 -8.98
N GLN A 66 9.32 16.11 -9.40
CA GLN A 66 9.36 17.52 -9.82
C GLN A 66 9.87 18.44 -8.70
N THR A 67 9.52 18.15 -7.45
CA THR A 67 10.03 18.90 -6.28
C THR A 67 11.53 18.76 -6.13
N GLU A 68 12.08 17.56 -6.32
CA GLU A 68 13.54 17.34 -6.25
C GLU A 68 14.28 18.02 -7.40
N VAL A 69 13.71 18.02 -8.61
CA VAL A 69 14.21 18.80 -9.75
C VAL A 69 14.25 20.30 -9.41
N ALA A 70 13.16 20.84 -8.88
CA ALA A 70 13.08 22.26 -8.50
C ALA A 70 14.06 22.64 -7.37
N ASN A 71 14.42 21.69 -6.50
CA ASN A 71 15.44 21.88 -5.46
C ASN A 71 16.88 21.77 -6.00
N GLY A 72 17.08 21.48 -7.29
CA GLY A 72 18.39 21.31 -7.90
C GLY A 72 19.09 20.02 -7.48
N LYS A 73 18.33 18.98 -7.09
CA LYS A 73 18.91 17.68 -6.76
C LYS A 73 19.64 17.10 -7.98
N ARG A 74 20.81 16.53 -7.74
CA ARG A 74 21.57 15.72 -8.70
C ARG A 74 21.46 14.23 -8.35
N ASN A 75 21.56 13.37 -9.36
CA ASN A 75 21.51 11.92 -9.16
C ASN A 75 22.84 11.37 -8.59
N LEU A 76 22.96 10.04 -8.42
CA LEU A 76 24.15 9.38 -7.85
C LEU A 76 25.44 9.53 -8.66
N TRP A 77 25.35 10.06 -9.88
CA TRP A 77 26.46 10.34 -10.79
C TRP A 77 26.64 11.85 -11.05
N ASP A 78 26.07 12.68 -10.18
CA ASP A 78 26.18 14.15 -10.24
C ASP A 78 25.55 14.77 -11.50
N GLU A 79 24.61 14.06 -12.13
CA GLU A 79 23.87 14.56 -13.29
C GLU A 79 22.61 15.32 -12.84
N GLU A 80 22.24 16.34 -13.62
CA GLU A 80 21.02 17.11 -13.38
C GLU A 80 19.77 16.28 -13.74
N LEU A 81 18.75 16.36 -12.89
CA LEU A 81 17.47 15.70 -13.11
C LEU A 81 16.58 16.55 -14.04
N ALA A 82 15.95 15.92 -15.03
CA ALA A 82 14.92 16.54 -15.87
C ALA A 82 13.50 16.07 -15.50
N PHE A 83 12.50 16.95 -15.60
CA PHE A 83 11.09 16.59 -15.54
C PHE A 83 10.34 17.21 -16.71
N ILE A 84 9.62 16.39 -17.49
CA ILE A 84 8.84 16.86 -18.65
C ILE A 84 7.37 16.49 -18.45
N GLU A 85 6.51 17.49 -18.49
CA GLU A 85 5.05 17.34 -18.45
C GLU A 85 4.45 17.67 -19.82
N PRO A 86 4.08 16.67 -20.65
CA PRO A 86 3.42 16.88 -21.93
C PRO A 86 1.90 17.06 -21.75
N GLU A 87 1.13 17.02 -22.84
CA GLU A 87 -0.31 17.28 -22.82
C GLU A 87 -1.18 16.06 -22.45
N SER A 88 -0.61 14.85 -22.43
CA SER A 88 -1.31 13.60 -22.12
C SER A 88 -0.37 12.47 -21.67
N GLU A 89 -0.92 11.41 -21.09
CA GLU A 89 -0.18 10.19 -20.77
C GLU A 89 0.41 9.49 -22.00
N HIS A 90 -0.28 9.52 -23.14
CA HIS A 90 0.24 9.00 -24.40
C HIS A 90 1.56 9.69 -24.80
N SER A 91 1.58 11.02 -24.74
CA SER A 91 2.78 11.81 -25.04
C SER A 91 3.83 11.71 -23.95
N ALA A 92 3.44 11.47 -22.69
CA ALA A 92 4.38 11.18 -21.60
C ALA A 92 5.15 9.89 -21.87
N ALA A 93 4.45 8.80 -22.24
CA ALA A 93 5.11 7.56 -22.64
C ALA A 93 5.97 7.73 -23.90
N SER A 94 5.49 8.47 -24.91
CA SER A 94 6.25 8.73 -26.14
C SER A 94 7.52 9.55 -25.86
N THR A 95 7.46 10.47 -24.89
CA THR A 95 8.64 11.24 -24.45
C THR A 95 9.63 10.35 -23.72
N CYS A 96 9.17 9.43 -22.86
CA CYS A 96 10.04 8.42 -22.26
C CYS A 96 10.69 7.53 -23.33
N GLU A 97 9.94 7.10 -24.35
CA GLU A 97 10.47 6.35 -25.48
C GLU A 97 11.62 7.12 -26.15
N GLY A 98 11.39 8.39 -26.50
CA GLY A 98 12.38 9.30 -27.07
C GLY A 98 13.63 9.48 -26.20
N PHE A 99 13.44 9.66 -24.90
CA PHE A 99 14.54 9.81 -23.94
C PHE A 99 15.40 8.53 -23.87
N ALA A 100 14.75 7.36 -23.84
CA ALA A 100 15.43 6.07 -23.74
C ALA A 100 16.15 5.67 -25.04
N VAL A 101 15.57 5.95 -26.23
CA VAL A 101 16.29 5.69 -27.49
C VAL A 101 17.56 6.55 -27.63
N ALA A 102 17.60 7.72 -26.99
CA ALA A 102 18.80 8.56 -26.91
C ALA A 102 19.82 8.08 -25.86
N GLY A 103 19.62 6.91 -25.25
CA GLY A 103 20.53 6.30 -24.28
C GLY A 103 20.35 6.77 -22.84
N GLY A 104 19.28 7.51 -22.55
CA GLY A 104 19.03 8.05 -21.21
C GLY A 104 18.19 7.13 -20.31
N ARG A 105 18.47 7.15 -19.01
CA ARG A 105 17.66 6.44 -18.01
C ARG A 105 16.48 7.31 -17.57
N VAL A 106 15.28 6.89 -17.95
CA VAL A 106 14.03 7.62 -17.72
C VAL A 106 13.00 6.81 -16.94
N THR A 107 12.07 7.52 -16.29
CA THR A 107 10.92 6.95 -15.56
C THR A 107 9.61 7.67 -15.88
N ASN A 108 8.49 7.05 -15.52
CA ASN A 108 7.14 7.60 -15.66
C ASN A 108 6.27 7.17 -14.47
N PHE A 109 5.26 7.97 -14.15
CA PHE A 109 4.29 7.73 -13.08
C PHE A 109 2.87 7.85 -13.65
N THR A 110 2.10 6.77 -13.64
CA THR A 110 0.72 6.77 -14.18
C THR A 110 -0.23 5.87 -13.39
N SER A 111 -1.52 5.91 -13.73
CA SER A 111 -2.60 5.15 -13.07
C SER A 111 -3.81 5.08 -13.99
N GLY A 112 -4.64 4.04 -13.87
CA GLY A 112 -5.99 4.00 -14.43
C GLY A 112 -6.03 4.27 -15.93
N GLN A 113 -6.81 5.27 -16.32
CA GLN A 113 -6.98 5.68 -17.72
C GLN A 113 -5.67 6.07 -18.40
N GLY A 114 -4.75 6.65 -17.63
CA GLY A 114 -3.47 7.07 -18.14
C GLY A 114 -2.66 5.91 -18.68
N LEU A 115 -2.64 4.78 -17.96
CA LEU A 115 -1.95 3.57 -18.40
C LEU A 115 -2.58 2.97 -19.65
N ILE A 116 -3.92 2.94 -19.72
CA ILE A 116 -4.66 2.48 -20.91
C ILE A 116 -4.35 3.37 -22.12
N LEU A 117 -4.28 4.70 -21.92
CA LEU A 117 -3.96 5.67 -22.96
C LEU A 117 -2.53 5.50 -23.49
N MET A 118 -1.61 4.95 -22.69
CA MET A 118 -0.24 4.60 -23.11
C MET A 118 -0.15 3.31 -23.93
N LYS A 119 -1.21 2.47 -24.02
CA LYS A 119 -1.12 1.09 -24.51
C LYS A 119 -0.41 0.94 -25.85
N GLU A 120 -0.68 1.83 -26.82
CA GLU A 120 -0.01 1.86 -28.12
C GLU A 120 1.52 2.01 -27.98
N VAL A 121 1.95 3.00 -27.18
CA VAL A 121 3.35 3.32 -26.95
C VAL A 121 4.05 2.23 -26.13
N LEU A 122 3.34 1.52 -25.25
CA LEU A 122 3.93 0.39 -24.53
C LEU A 122 4.42 -0.71 -25.50
N TYR A 123 3.72 -0.94 -26.61
CA TYR A 123 4.17 -1.87 -27.66
C TYR A 123 5.42 -1.37 -28.40
N THR A 124 5.56 -0.06 -28.62
CA THR A 124 6.74 0.52 -29.29
C THR A 124 7.97 0.44 -28.39
N ILE A 125 7.84 0.84 -27.12
CA ILE A 125 8.91 0.78 -26.12
C ILE A 125 9.43 -0.64 -25.96
N SER A 126 8.53 -1.61 -25.75
CA SER A 126 8.94 -3.01 -25.64
C SER A 126 9.54 -3.48 -26.96
N GLY A 127 8.90 -3.24 -28.10
CA GLY A 127 9.40 -3.62 -29.41
C GLY A 127 10.83 -3.14 -29.71
N LYS A 128 11.18 -1.93 -29.25
CA LYS A 128 12.52 -1.33 -29.37
C LYS A 128 13.52 -1.77 -28.30
N ARG A 129 13.13 -2.65 -27.37
CA ARG A 129 13.96 -3.20 -26.29
C ARG A 129 14.49 -2.13 -25.33
N LEU A 130 13.67 -1.12 -25.05
CA LEU A 130 14.06 -0.01 -24.17
C LEU A 130 13.84 -0.41 -22.70
N PRO A 131 14.86 -0.36 -21.84
CA PRO A 131 14.78 -0.83 -20.45
C PRO A 131 14.16 0.22 -19.50
N ILE A 132 12.95 0.66 -19.82
CA ILE A 132 12.22 1.68 -19.05
C ILE A 132 11.43 1.03 -17.92
N VAL A 133 11.36 1.70 -16.76
CA VAL A 133 10.47 1.34 -15.66
C VAL A 133 9.40 2.39 -15.51
N PHE A 134 8.13 1.97 -15.50
CA PHE A 134 6.98 2.82 -15.17
C PHE A 134 6.41 2.39 -13.81
N HIS A 135 6.08 3.37 -12.97
CA HIS A 135 5.51 3.13 -11.64
C HIS A 135 4.01 3.39 -11.65
N ILE A 136 3.25 2.37 -11.28
CA ILE A 136 1.81 2.34 -11.43
C ILE A 136 1.16 2.37 -10.06
N GLY A 137 0.39 3.42 -9.79
CA GLY A 137 -0.61 3.41 -8.72
C GLY A 137 -1.88 2.73 -9.23
N ALA A 138 -1.92 1.40 -9.21
CA ALA A 138 -2.96 0.60 -9.85
C ALA A 138 -4.35 1.08 -9.44
N ARG A 139 -5.16 1.43 -10.44
CA ARG A 139 -6.44 2.12 -10.25
C ARG A 139 -7.51 1.51 -11.15
N ALA A 140 -8.72 1.43 -10.60
CA ALA A 140 -9.89 0.99 -11.33
C ALA A 140 -10.11 1.84 -12.59
N VAL A 141 -10.30 1.16 -13.73
CA VAL A 141 -10.64 1.82 -15.00
C VAL A 141 -12.13 2.19 -14.97
N THR A 142 -12.42 3.44 -15.34
CA THR A 142 -13.80 3.94 -15.56
C THR A 142 -14.52 3.03 -16.53
N SER A 143 -15.58 2.38 -16.03
CA SER A 143 -16.47 1.51 -16.80
C SER A 143 -17.89 2.05 -16.70
N HIS A 144 -18.72 1.50 -15.81
CA HIS A 144 -20.06 2.01 -15.51
C HIS A 144 -20.02 3.35 -14.75
N SER A 145 -18.92 3.64 -14.04
CA SER A 145 -18.68 4.88 -13.32
C SER A 145 -17.19 5.13 -13.15
N LEU A 146 -16.82 6.39 -12.87
CA LEU A 146 -15.46 6.80 -12.54
C LEU A 146 -15.14 6.38 -11.11
N ASN A 147 -14.01 5.70 -10.93
CA ASN A 147 -13.44 5.46 -9.62
C ASN A 147 -11.94 5.83 -9.62
N VAL A 148 -11.51 6.58 -8.60
CA VAL A 148 -10.10 7.02 -8.45
C VAL A 148 -9.25 6.03 -7.66
N HIS A 149 -9.90 5.05 -7.03
CA HIS A 149 -9.33 4.13 -6.07
C HIS A 149 -8.78 2.84 -6.70
N ALA A 150 -8.18 1.97 -5.87
CA ALA A 150 -7.47 0.79 -6.30
C ALA A 150 -8.33 -0.14 -7.17
N GLY A 151 -7.73 -0.60 -8.25
CA GLY A 151 -8.20 -1.68 -9.11
C GLY A 151 -6.99 -2.14 -9.92
N HIS A 152 -6.98 -3.38 -10.39
CA HIS A 152 -5.88 -3.87 -11.23
C HIS A 152 -6.24 -3.85 -12.72
N ASP A 153 -7.45 -3.43 -13.07
CA ASP A 153 -7.99 -3.43 -14.43
C ASP A 153 -7.08 -2.70 -15.43
N ASP A 154 -6.43 -1.62 -14.99
CA ASP A 154 -5.48 -0.84 -15.79
C ASP A 154 -4.24 -1.65 -16.16
N VAL A 155 -3.64 -2.33 -15.18
CA VAL A 155 -2.46 -3.18 -15.38
C VAL A 155 -2.79 -4.39 -16.24
N TYR A 156 -3.90 -5.09 -15.96
CA TYR A 156 -4.32 -6.22 -16.81
C TYR A 156 -4.68 -5.76 -18.23
N GLY A 157 -5.21 -4.54 -18.38
CA GLY A 157 -5.51 -3.93 -19.67
C GLY A 157 -4.29 -3.76 -20.58
N VAL A 158 -3.06 -3.79 -20.05
CA VAL A 158 -1.80 -3.64 -20.81
C VAL A 158 -0.82 -4.81 -20.60
N ALA A 159 -1.23 -5.88 -19.93
CA ALA A 159 -0.35 -7.01 -19.60
C ALA A 159 0.13 -7.83 -20.83
N ASP A 160 -0.43 -7.55 -22.01
CA ASP A 160 -0.09 -8.12 -23.32
C ASP A 160 0.96 -7.29 -24.10
N CYS A 161 1.36 -6.12 -23.59
CA CYS A 161 2.29 -5.21 -24.27
C CYS A 161 3.77 -5.66 -24.24
N GLY A 162 4.07 -6.81 -23.61
CA GLY A 162 5.43 -7.36 -23.55
C GLY A 162 6.33 -6.64 -22.54
N TRP A 163 5.76 -6.25 -21.39
CA TRP A 163 6.43 -5.66 -20.24
C TRP A 163 6.50 -6.66 -19.08
N GLY A 164 7.55 -6.56 -18.25
CA GLY A 164 7.56 -7.20 -16.94
C GLY A 164 6.57 -6.50 -16.00
N VAL A 165 5.97 -7.22 -15.05
CA VAL A 165 4.97 -6.68 -14.12
C VAL A 165 5.21 -7.26 -12.73
N LEU A 166 5.54 -6.38 -11.76
CA LEU A 166 5.75 -6.72 -10.36
C LEU A 166 4.71 -6.04 -9.48
N TYR A 167 4.09 -6.77 -8.55
CA TYR A 167 3.11 -6.27 -7.58
C TYR A 167 3.72 -6.18 -6.19
N ALA A 168 3.85 -4.95 -5.69
CA ALA A 168 4.17 -4.65 -4.30
C ALA A 168 2.94 -4.85 -3.40
N ARG A 169 3.16 -5.39 -2.20
CA ARG A 169 2.14 -5.50 -1.15
C ARG A 169 2.07 -4.25 -0.26
N ASN A 170 3.20 -3.56 -0.07
CA ASN A 170 3.30 -2.43 0.86
C ASN A 170 4.31 -1.38 0.39
N ALA A 171 4.45 -0.29 1.18
CA ALA A 171 5.33 0.82 0.84
C ALA A 171 6.82 0.42 0.71
N GLN A 172 7.29 -0.55 1.52
CA GLN A 172 8.65 -1.09 1.46
C GLN A 172 8.89 -1.78 0.11
N GLU A 173 8.01 -2.72 -0.26
CA GLU A 173 8.12 -3.46 -1.52
C GLU A 173 8.01 -2.54 -2.73
N SER A 174 7.20 -1.47 -2.70
CA SER A 174 7.10 -0.48 -3.78
C SER A 174 8.45 0.15 -4.11
N GLY A 175 9.24 0.50 -3.08
CA GLY A 175 10.58 1.07 -3.25
C GLY A 175 11.60 0.03 -3.68
N ASP A 176 11.60 -1.14 -3.06
CA ASP A 176 12.54 -2.22 -3.40
C ASP A 176 12.34 -2.74 -4.83
N PHE A 177 11.08 -2.88 -5.26
CA PHE A 177 10.75 -3.26 -6.64
C PHE A 177 11.06 -2.17 -7.67
N ALA A 178 11.23 -0.91 -7.28
CA ALA A 178 11.76 0.09 -8.21
C ALA A 178 13.19 -0.26 -8.65
N LEU A 179 14.05 -0.68 -7.72
CA LEU A 179 15.42 -1.12 -8.01
C LEU A 179 15.46 -2.48 -8.70
N ILE A 180 14.71 -3.46 -8.20
CA ILE A 180 14.67 -4.81 -8.79
C ILE A 180 14.14 -4.74 -10.23
N ALA A 181 13.06 -4.01 -10.48
CA ALA A 181 12.53 -3.80 -11.84
C ALA A 181 13.56 -3.11 -12.73
N ARG A 182 14.22 -2.05 -12.25
CA ARG A 182 15.22 -1.32 -13.03
C ARG A 182 16.40 -2.21 -13.43
N ARG A 183 17.00 -2.89 -12.45
CA ARG A 183 18.15 -3.76 -12.69
C ARG A 183 17.82 -4.88 -13.68
N THR A 184 16.64 -5.49 -13.50
CA THR A 184 16.14 -6.53 -14.40
C THR A 184 15.87 -5.97 -15.80
N ALA A 185 15.24 -4.80 -15.90
CA ALA A 185 14.89 -4.19 -17.17
C ALA A 185 16.11 -3.93 -18.04
N GLU A 186 17.17 -3.38 -17.44
CA GLU A 186 18.43 -3.06 -18.11
C GLU A 186 19.19 -4.31 -18.53
N GLU A 187 19.28 -5.32 -17.67
CA GLU A 187 19.98 -6.58 -17.99
C GLU A 187 19.23 -7.39 -19.06
N ALA A 188 17.89 -7.39 -19.02
CA ALA A 188 17.05 -8.14 -19.94
C ALA A 188 16.73 -7.39 -21.25
N GLU A 189 17.01 -6.08 -21.32
CA GLU A 189 16.56 -5.18 -22.38
C GLU A 189 15.04 -5.24 -22.59
N THR A 190 14.30 -5.26 -21.48
CA THR A 190 12.84 -5.41 -21.48
C THR A 190 12.24 -4.47 -20.45
N PRO A 191 11.24 -3.65 -20.79
CA PRO A 191 10.68 -2.67 -19.86
C PRO A 191 9.82 -3.33 -18.77
N PHE A 192 9.63 -2.65 -17.64
CA PHE A 192 8.90 -3.15 -16.47
C PHE A 192 7.87 -2.15 -15.91
N LEU A 193 6.76 -2.69 -15.42
CA LEU A 193 5.79 -2.01 -14.58
C LEU A 193 6.06 -2.40 -13.12
N ASN A 194 6.36 -1.41 -12.28
CA ASN A 194 6.39 -1.56 -10.82
C ASN A 194 5.02 -1.10 -10.28
N VAL A 195 4.22 -2.04 -9.81
CA VAL A 195 2.80 -1.86 -9.49
C VAL A 195 2.58 -1.85 -7.98
N GLN A 196 1.80 -0.89 -7.50
CA GLN A 196 1.33 -0.79 -6.13
C GLN A 196 -0.14 -0.37 -6.09
N ASP A 197 -0.90 -0.83 -5.08
CA ASP A 197 -2.35 -0.56 -5.01
C ASP A 197 -2.61 0.95 -4.76
N GLY A 198 -3.44 1.56 -5.62
CA GLY A 198 -3.76 2.98 -5.53
C GLY A 198 -4.45 3.35 -4.23
N PHE A 199 -3.99 4.42 -3.58
CA PHE A 199 -4.30 4.83 -2.21
C PHE A 199 -3.86 3.84 -1.12
N LEU A 200 -4.22 2.56 -1.23
CA LEU A 200 -3.97 1.54 -0.22
C LEU A 200 -2.47 1.28 0.02
N THR A 201 -1.62 1.54 -0.97
CA THR A 201 -0.17 1.52 -0.83
C THR A 201 0.46 2.87 -1.20
N THR A 202 -0.03 3.54 -2.26
CA THR A 202 0.58 4.80 -2.71
C THR A 202 0.48 5.94 -1.68
N HIS A 203 -0.50 5.89 -0.77
CA HIS A 203 -0.76 6.95 0.22
C HIS A 203 -0.72 6.47 1.68
N THR A 204 -0.57 5.17 1.91
CA THR A 204 -0.45 4.59 3.25
C THR A 204 0.97 4.76 3.73
N ILE A 205 1.14 5.48 4.84
CA ILE A 205 2.43 5.66 5.48
C ILE A 205 2.71 4.44 6.33
N GLU A 206 3.91 3.90 6.18
CA GLU A 206 4.41 2.76 6.92
C GLU A 206 5.86 2.99 7.37
N ASN A 207 6.33 2.19 8.31
CA ASN A 207 7.75 2.05 8.59
C ASN A 207 8.42 1.39 7.38
N VAL A 208 9.46 2.03 6.84
CA VAL A 208 10.23 1.53 5.71
C VAL A 208 11.73 1.72 5.97
N ARG A 209 12.51 0.96 5.23
CA ARG A 209 13.97 1.00 5.17
C ARG A 209 14.36 1.38 3.75
N LEU A 210 14.58 2.67 3.54
CA LEU A 210 14.93 3.19 2.23
C LEU A 210 16.31 2.66 1.78
N PRO A 211 16.48 2.23 0.52
CA PRO A 211 17.78 1.82 0.01
C PRO A 211 18.83 2.93 0.15
N GLU A 212 20.00 2.60 0.65
CA GLU A 212 21.13 3.52 0.79
C GLU A 212 21.65 3.98 -0.59
N PRO A 213 22.10 5.24 -0.77
CA PRO A 213 22.72 5.72 -1.99
C PRO A 213 23.85 4.83 -2.52
N GLU A 214 24.72 4.36 -1.63
CA GLU A 214 25.85 3.48 -1.95
C GLU A 214 25.38 2.11 -2.46
N MET A 215 24.36 1.55 -1.81
CA MET A 215 23.71 0.30 -2.23
C MET A 215 23.12 0.46 -3.62
N MET A 216 22.32 1.51 -3.85
CA MET A 216 21.70 1.79 -5.14
C MET A 216 22.76 1.91 -6.24
N LYS A 217 23.84 2.65 -5.97
CA LYS A 217 24.94 2.83 -6.93
C LYS A 217 25.63 1.51 -7.28
N GLN A 218 25.88 0.65 -6.29
CA GLN A 218 26.44 -0.69 -6.50
C GLN A 218 25.48 -1.58 -7.30
N PHE A 219 24.19 -1.54 -6.97
CA PHE A 219 23.20 -2.46 -7.51
C PHE A 219 22.85 -2.16 -8.97
N VAL A 220 22.51 -0.91 -9.31
CA VAL A 220 22.08 -0.56 -10.68
C VAL A 220 23.23 -0.11 -11.60
N GLY A 221 24.31 0.45 -11.05
CA GLY A 221 25.42 0.98 -11.84
C GLY A 221 25.06 2.20 -12.72
N HIS A 222 26.08 2.77 -13.38
CA HIS A 222 25.95 3.97 -14.20
C HIS A 222 25.09 3.71 -15.45
N PRO A 223 24.14 4.60 -15.82
CA PRO A 223 23.25 4.38 -16.96
C PRO A 223 24.00 4.17 -18.30
N SER A 224 25.10 4.89 -18.53
CA SER A 224 25.91 4.74 -19.76
C SER A 224 26.56 3.36 -19.96
N GLU A 225 26.67 2.55 -18.89
CA GLU A 225 27.21 1.19 -18.98
C GLU A 225 26.11 0.14 -19.21
N ARG A 226 24.85 0.54 -19.06
CA ARG A 226 23.69 -0.36 -19.02
C ARG A 226 22.70 -0.12 -20.15
N ILE A 227 22.59 1.12 -20.62
CA ILE A 227 21.59 1.54 -21.60
C ILE A 227 22.27 1.79 -22.94
N ARG A 228 21.68 1.24 -24.00
CA ARG A 228 22.14 1.48 -25.37
C ARG A 228 21.63 2.82 -25.87
N ASN A 229 22.53 3.64 -26.42
CA ASN A 229 22.14 4.77 -27.24
C ASN A 229 21.87 4.28 -28.67
N LEU A 230 20.60 4.35 -29.10
CA LEU A 230 20.19 4.01 -30.47
C LEU A 230 20.23 5.23 -31.41
N MET A 231 20.41 6.43 -30.86
CA MET A 231 20.43 7.71 -31.58
C MET A 231 21.81 8.37 -31.47
N ASP A 232 22.87 7.59 -31.67
CA ASP A 232 24.25 8.10 -31.75
C ASP A 232 24.57 8.50 -33.21
N PRO A 233 24.82 9.79 -33.51
CA PRO A 233 25.19 10.22 -34.86
C PRO A 233 26.51 9.62 -35.37
N GLN A 234 27.38 9.13 -34.48
CA GLN A 234 28.63 8.46 -34.85
C GLN A 234 28.40 7.00 -35.26
N ILE A 235 27.32 6.38 -34.79
CA ILE A 235 26.92 5.00 -35.08
C ILE A 235 25.46 5.01 -35.56
N PRO A 236 25.17 5.56 -36.76
CA PRO A 236 23.81 5.81 -37.21
C PRO A 236 23.03 4.49 -37.35
N LEU A 237 21.85 4.45 -36.75
CA LEU A 237 20.93 3.31 -36.80
C LEU A 237 19.54 3.79 -37.22
N MET A 238 18.84 2.95 -37.99
CA MET A 238 17.44 3.18 -38.34
C MET A 238 16.56 2.25 -37.51
N SER A 239 15.67 2.81 -36.70
CA SER A 239 14.74 2.08 -35.84
C SER A 239 13.28 2.40 -36.20
N GLY A 240 12.37 1.45 -36.03
CA GLY A 240 10.93 1.65 -36.29
C GLY A 240 10.54 1.71 -37.77
N VAL A 241 11.26 1.01 -38.65
CA VAL A 241 10.96 0.96 -40.09
C VAL A 241 9.69 0.18 -40.41
N VAL A 242 9.09 0.46 -41.57
CA VAL A 242 8.04 -0.39 -42.15
C VAL A 242 8.65 -1.70 -42.63
N GLN A 243 8.12 -2.83 -42.15
CA GLN A 243 8.53 -4.18 -42.55
C GLN A 243 7.38 -4.90 -43.26
N ASN A 244 7.68 -5.53 -44.40
CA ASN A 244 6.76 -6.43 -45.08
C ASN A 244 6.66 -7.78 -44.34
N GLN A 245 5.72 -8.62 -44.78
CA GLN A 245 5.23 -9.81 -44.06
C GLN A 245 6.34 -10.75 -43.58
N ASP A 246 7.30 -11.09 -44.46
CA ASP A 246 8.41 -12.00 -44.14
C ASP A 246 9.33 -11.44 -43.04
N SER A 247 9.82 -10.21 -43.21
CA SER A 247 10.71 -9.56 -42.24
C SER A 247 10.02 -9.30 -40.90
N TYR A 248 8.75 -8.90 -40.93
CA TYR A 248 7.99 -8.61 -39.71
C TYR A 248 7.83 -9.86 -38.84
N MET A 249 7.41 -10.99 -39.42
CA MET A 249 7.26 -12.24 -38.66
C MET A 249 8.58 -12.69 -38.05
N LYS A 250 9.68 -12.61 -38.82
CA LYS A 250 11.03 -12.93 -38.32
C LYS A 250 11.42 -12.04 -37.13
N GLY A 251 11.27 -10.72 -37.26
CA GLY A 251 11.59 -9.77 -36.21
C GLY A 251 10.73 -9.96 -34.96
N LYS A 252 9.43 -10.19 -35.13
CA LYS A 252 8.50 -10.38 -34.00
C LYS A 252 8.80 -11.67 -33.23
N VAL A 253 9.08 -12.77 -33.93
CA VAL A 253 9.43 -14.05 -33.28
C VAL A 253 10.83 -13.99 -32.65
N ALA A 254 11.79 -13.31 -33.28
CA ALA A 254 13.16 -13.17 -32.76
C ALA A 254 13.23 -12.50 -31.38
N GLN A 255 12.23 -11.68 -31.01
CA GLN A 255 12.15 -11.05 -29.68
C GLN A 255 12.06 -12.07 -28.53
N ARG A 256 11.62 -13.31 -28.78
CA ARG A 256 11.60 -14.38 -27.75
C ARG A 256 12.95 -14.59 -27.08
N ARG A 257 14.05 -14.44 -27.83
CA ARG A 257 15.42 -14.53 -27.28
C ARG A 257 15.67 -13.59 -26.11
N TYR A 258 15.02 -12.42 -26.08
CA TYR A 258 15.10 -11.48 -24.97
C TYR A 258 14.19 -11.89 -23.82
N TYR A 259 12.93 -12.21 -24.14
CA TYR A 259 11.91 -12.57 -23.15
C TYR A 259 12.21 -13.86 -22.38
N ASP A 260 12.78 -14.87 -23.03
CA ASP A 260 13.13 -16.16 -22.40
C ASP A 260 14.17 -16.00 -21.27
N ARG A 261 14.91 -14.89 -21.27
CA ARG A 261 15.92 -14.57 -20.23
C ARG A 261 15.35 -13.78 -19.05
N VAL A 262 14.17 -13.16 -19.21
CA VAL A 262 13.63 -12.21 -18.21
C VAL A 262 13.40 -12.89 -16.86
N LEU A 263 12.75 -14.06 -16.84
CA LEU A 263 12.44 -14.76 -15.59
C LEU A 263 13.71 -15.23 -14.84
N PRO A 264 14.70 -15.88 -15.49
CA PRO A 264 15.99 -16.18 -14.85
C PRO A 264 16.70 -14.95 -14.30
N ILE A 265 16.80 -13.86 -15.08
CA ILE A 265 17.46 -12.62 -14.66
C ILE A 265 16.75 -12.02 -13.45
N LEU A 266 15.41 -11.93 -13.47
CA LEU A 266 14.62 -11.37 -12.38
C LEU A 266 14.91 -12.11 -11.05
N ARG A 267 15.02 -13.43 -11.10
CA ARG A 267 15.34 -14.26 -9.92
C ARG A 267 16.73 -14.02 -9.38
N ASP A 268 17.71 -13.93 -10.28
CA ASP A 268 19.08 -13.63 -9.89
C ASP A 268 19.17 -12.25 -9.23
N VAL A 269 18.48 -11.26 -9.80
CA VAL A 269 18.38 -9.89 -9.27
C VAL A 269 17.66 -9.86 -7.91
N MET A 270 16.54 -10.57 -7.77
CA MET A 270 15.82 -10.67 -6.48
C MET A 270 16.67 -11.35 -5.40
N ARG A 271 17.44 -12.39 -5.75
CA ARG A 271 18.38 -13.06 -4.84
C ARG A 271 19.50 -12.11 -4.41
N GLU A 272 20.16 -11.45 -5.35
CA GLU A 272 21.22 -10.47 -5.06
C GLU A 272 20.69 -9.35 -4.16
N PHE A 273 19.51 -8.81 -4.46
CA PHE A 273 18.85 -7.81 -3.61
C PHE A 273 18.61 -8.34 -2.20
N SER A 274 18.16 -9.59 -2.08
CA SER A 274 17.90 -10.25 -0.80
C SER A 274 19.18 -10.45 0.02
N GLU A 275 20.30 -10.80 -0.63
CA GLU A 275 21.61 -10.96 0.01
C GLU A 275 22.15 -9.63 0.53
N LEU A 276 22.03 -8.56 -0.26
CA LEU A 276 22.50 -7.22 0.13
C LEU A 276 21.70 -6.63 1.29
N THR A 277 20.39 -6.85 1.30
CA THR A 277 19.45 -6.14 2.18
C THR A 277 18.90 -6.96 3.33
N GLY A 278 18.98 -8.29 3.24
CA GLY A 278 18.29 -9.21 4.14
C GLY A 278 16.79 -9.37 3.87
N ARG A 279 16.20 -8.61 2.92
CA ARG A 279 14.77 -8.67 2.59
C ARG A 279 14.54 -9.67 1.45
N LYS A 280 13.84 -10.77 1.74
CA LYS A 280 13.68 -11.90 0.81
C LYS A 280 12.59 -11.62 -0.24
N TYR A 281 12.95 -11.77 -1.51
CA TYR A 281 12.03 -11.66 -2.64
C TYR A 281 12.15 -12.87 -3.58
N ASP A 282 11.00 -13.29 -4.12
CA ASP A 282 10.89 -14.26 -5.20
C ASP A 282 9.67 -13.92 -6.08
N VAL A 283 9.60 -14.52 -7.25
CA VAL A 283 8.56 -14.27 -8.27
C VAL A 283 7.17 -14.70 -7.83
N VAL A 284 7.11 -15.59 -6.84
CA VAL A 284 5.92 -15.91 -6.04
C VAL A 284 6.33 -16.01 -4.58
N MET A 285 5.52 -15.52 -3.66
CA MET A 285 5.82 -15.55 -2.22
C MET A 285 4.80 -16.43 -1.50
N PRO A 286 5.14 -17.68 -1.16
CA PRO A 286 4.28 -18.56 -0.39
C PRO A 286 4.27 -18.16 1.10
N TYR A 287 3.11 -18.29 1.75
CA TYR A 287 2.94 -18.10 3.18
C TYR A 287 2.13 -19.25 3.78
N ARG A 288 2.74 -20.01 4.70
CA ARG A 288 2.16 -21.19 5.35
C ARG A 288 1.55 -22.19 4.36
N LEU A 289 2.25 -22.52 3.27
CA LEU A 289 1.76 -23.42 2.23
C LEU A 289 2.25 -24.86 2.39
N GLU A 290 3.29 -25.12 3.17
CA GLU A 290 4.02 -26.39 3.22
C GLU A 290 3.11 -27.59 3.56
N ASP A 291 2.19 -27.40 4.50
CA ASP A 291 1.22 -28.41 4.96
C ASP A 291 -0.24 -28.05 4.63
N ALA A 292 -0.45 -27.00 3.82
CA ALA A 292 -1.77 -26.48 3.52
C ALA A 292 -2.64 -27.47 2.74
N GLU A 293 -3.92 -27.56 3.10
CA GLU A 293 -4.94 -28.25 2.34
C GLU A 293 -5.70 -27.30 1.41
N TYR A 294 -5.72 -26.01 1.72
CA TYR A 294 -6.41 -24.96 0.98
C TYR A 294 -5.48 -23.79 0.74
N ALA A 295 -5.64 -23.07 -0.38
CA ALA A 295 -4.83 -21.90 -0.67
C ALA A 295 -5.68 -20.71 -1.14
N ILE A 296 -5.33 -19.52 -0.66
CA ILE A 296 -5.77 -18.25 -1.27
C ILE A 296 -4.63 -17.76 -2.17
N VAL A 297 -4.95 -17.25 -3.35
CA VAL A 297 -3.96 -16.73 -4.30
C VAL A 297 -4.40 -15.34 -4.76
N GLY A 298 -3.48 -14.39 -4.83
CA GLY A 298 -3.75 -13.06 -5.37
C GLY A 298 -2.50 -12.18 -5.40
N SER A 299 -2.69 -10.88 -5.58
CA SER A 299 -1.62 -9.88 -5.63
C SER A 299 -2.02 -8.58 -4.92
N GLY A 300 -1.04 -7.74 -4.61
CA GLY A 300 -1.25 -6.42 -4.00
C GLY A 300 -1.43 -6.47 -2.48
N CYS A 301 -1.81 -5.34 -1.89
CA CYS A 301 -1.78 -5.14 -0.44
C CYS A 301 -2.75 -6.02 0.35
N MET A 302 -3.85 -6.47 -0.29
CA MET A 302 -4.83 -7.34 0.36
C MET A 302 -4.22 -8.68 0.81
N ILE A 303 -3.07 -9.07 0.23
CA ILE A 303 -2.38 -10.30 0.58
C ILE A 303 -1.78 -10.25 1.99
N GLU A 304 -1.27 -9.10 2.46
CA GLU A 304 -0.83 -9.00 3.85
C GLU A 304 -1.99 -9.15 4.84
N THR A 305 -3.17 -8.61 4.51
CA THR A 305 -4.37 -8.78 5.34
C THR A 305 -4.83 -10.24 5.33
N ALA A 306 -4.72 -10.91 4.18
CA ALA A 306 -4.96 -12.33 4.09
C ALA A 306 -4.00 -13.13 5.00
N GLU A 307 -2.71 -12.78 5.06
CA GLU A 307 -1.73 -13.46 5.93
C GLU A 307 -2.13 -13.41 7.39
N ALA A 308 -2.59 -12.24 7.86
CA ALA A 308 -3.11 -12.08 9.23
C ALA A 308 -4.38 -12.95 9.47
N ALA A 309 -5.29 -13.02 8.50
CA ALA A 309 -6.46 -13.90 8.58
C ALA A 309 -6.08 -15.39 8.56
N VAL A 310 -5.06 -15.76 7.80
CA VAL A 310 -4.53 -17.13 7.74
C VAL A 310 -3.90 -17.52 9.07
N ASP A 311 -3.15 -16.64 9.73
CA ASP A 311 -2.64 -16.90 11.09
C ASP A 311 -3.80 -17.22 12.05
N TYR A 312 -4.84 -16.38 12.06
CA TYR A 312 -6.03 -16.58 12.90
C TYR A 312 -6.73 -17.93 12.64
N MET A 313 -6.85 -18.33 11.37
CA MET A 313 -7.44 -19.62 10.98
C MET A 313 -6.54 -20.81 11.32
N ARG A 314 -5.22 -20.64 11.20
CA ARG A 314 -4.22 -21.66 11.53
C ARG A 314 -4.19 -21.98 13.01
N ASP A 315 -4.34 -20.98 13.86
CA ASP A 315 -4.47 -21.15 15.32
C ASP A 315 -5.72 -21.95 15.71
N ARG A 316 -6.72 -22.03 14.81
CA ARG A 316 -7.94 -22.83 14.95
C ARG A 316 -7.87 -24.19 14.24
N GLY A 317 -6.68 -24.58 13.78
CA GLY A 317 -6.42 -25.88 13.15
C GLY A 317 -6.83 -25.98 11.68
N ILE A 318 -7.19 -24.88 11.02
CA ILE A 318 -7.50 -24.88 9.59
C ILE A 318 -6.20 -24.82 8.79
N LYS A 319 -5.95 -25.84 7.97
CA LYS A 319 -4.75 -25.93 7.13
C LYS A 319 -4.87 -25.10 5.85
N VAL A 320 -4.74 -23.78 5.96
CA VAL A 320 -4.79 -22.84 4.83
C VAL A 320 -3.48 -22.08 4.66
N GLY A 321 -3.04 -21.87 3.43
CA GLY A 321 -1.92 -20.98 3.11
C GLY A 321 -2.29 -19.91 2.08
N ILE A 322 -1.34 -19.04 1.78
CA ILE A 322 -1.47 -18.00 0.76
C ILE A 322 -0.31 -18.07 -0.24
N LEU A 323 -0.59 -17.75 -1.49
CA LEU A 323 0.43 -17.44 -2.49
C LEU A 323 0.22 -16.02 -3.01
N HIS A 324 1.18 -15.14 -2.74
CA HIS A 324 1.29 -13.85 -3.44
C HIS A 324 1.91 -14.07 -4.81
N ILE A 325 1.24 -13.63 -5.88
CA ILE A 325 1.85 -13.54 -7.20
C ILE A 325 2.59 -12.20 -7.27
N THR A 326 3.87 -12.22 -6.90
CA THR A 326 4.77 -11.06 -6.96
C THR A 326 5.00 -10.63 -8.39
N CYS A 327 5.31 -11.58 -9.28
CA CYS A 327 5.55 -11.34 -10.68
C CYS A 327 4.38 -11.87 -11.50
N PHE A 328 3.65 -10.99 -12.18
CA PHE A 328 2.59 -11.40 -13.11
C PHE A 328 3.12 -11.59 -14.54
N ARG A 329 4.16 -10.82 -14.90
CA ARG A 329 4.88 -10.96 -16.18
C ARG A 329 6.38 -10.90 -15.96
N PRO A 330 7.16 -11.85 -16.52
CA PRO A 330 6.71 -13.11 -17.12
C PRO A 330 5.96 -13.99 -16.11
N PHE A 331 4.91 -14.69 -16.54
CA PHE A 331 4.05 -15.43 -15.61
C PHE A 331 4.80 -16.66 -15.04
N PRO A 332 4.93 -16.79 -13.70
CA PRO A 332 5.73 -17.82 -13.05
C PRO A 332 4.96 -19.14 -12.91
N ALA A 333 4.53 -19.70 -14.05
CA ALA A 333 3.60 -20.81 -14.13
C ALA A 333 4.08 -22.07 -13.38
N ALA A 334 5.34 -22.47 -13.60
CA ALA A 334 5.91 -23.66 -12.99
C ALA A 334 6.08 -23.51 -11.47
N GLU A 335 6.36 -22.31 -10.99
CA GLU A 335 6.51 -21.95 -9.58
C GLU A 335 5.17 -21.99 -8.85
N ILE A 336 4.13 -21.42 -9.46
CA ILE A 336 2.76 -21.46 -8.94
C ILE A 336 2.31 -22.92 -8.80
N VAL A 337 2.49 -23.73 -9.85
CA VAL A 337 2.14 -25.16 -9.79
C VAL A 337 2.94 -25.86 -8.68
N ARG A 338 4.24 -25.57 -8.56
CA ARG A 338 5.09 -26.19 -7.52
C ARG A 338 4.59 -25.87 -6.13
N ALA A 339 4.21 -24.63 -5.88
CA ALA A 339 3.74 -24.15 -4.59
C ALA A 339 2.34 -24.65 -4.23
N LEU A 340 1.51 -25.00 -5.21
CA LEU A 340 0.08 -25.29 -5.00
C LEU A 340 -0.33 -26.73 -5.32
N ARG A 341 0.52 -27.56 -5.94
CA ARG A 341 0.14 -28.89 -6.45
C ARG A 341 -0.45 -29.86 -5.42
N HIS A 342 -0.15 -29.67 -4.13
CA HIS A 342 -0.58 -30.59 -3.06
C HIS A 342 -1.96 -30.22 -2.47
N VAL A 343 -2.42 -28.98 -2.63
CA VAL A 343 -3.67 -28.51 -2.03
C VAL A 343 -4.90 -29.17 -2.66
N LYS A 344 -6.03 -29.14 -1.96
CA LYS A 344 -7.32 -29.70 -2.39
C LYS A 344 -8.11 -28.68 -3.21
N ALA A 345 -8.08 -27.41 -2.82
CA ALA A 345 -8.76 -26.32 -3.51
C ALA A 345 -7.98 -25.00 -3.38
N ILE A 346 -8.20 -24.12 -4.36
CA ILE A 346 -7.57 -22.82 -4.49
C ILE A 346 -8.67 -21.78 -4.74
N SER A 347 -8.71 -20.74 -3.93
CA SER A 347 -9.48 -19.52 -4.19
C SER A 347 -8.54 -18.44 -4.74
N VAL A 348 -8.72 -18.06 -6.00
CA VAL A 348 -7.99 -16.97 -6.62
C VAL A 348 -8.81 -15.70 -6.48
N VAL A 349 -8.30 -14.71 -5.77
CA VAL A 349 -8.95 -13.43 -5.49
C VAL A 349 -8.27 -12.32 -6.28
N GLU A 350 -9.04 -11.62 -7.10
CA GLU A 350 -8.53 -10.62 -8.03
C GLU A 350 -9.21 -9.27 -7.79
N ARG A 351 -8.43 -8.18 -7.83
CA ARG A 351 -8.90 -6.81 -7.64
C ARG A 351 -9.46 -6.19 -8.92
N LEU A 352 -10.35 -6.95 -9.56
CA LEU A 352 -11.03 -6.63 -10.82
C LEU A 352 -12.21 -7.59 -11.03
N ASP A 353 -13.02 -7.32 -12.04
CA ASP A 353 -14.04 -8.27 -12.51
C ASP A 353 -14.22 -8.13 -14.03
N ILE A 354 -14.06 -9.22 -14.78
CA ILE A 354 -14.25 -9.25 -16.23
C ILE A 354 -15.26 -10.35 -16.59
N PRO A 355 -16.57 -10.07 -16.52
CA PRO A 355 -17.63 -11.07 -16.70
C PRO A 355 -17.64 -11.78 -18.06
N MET A 356 -17.07 -11.15 -19.10
CA MET A 356 -17.01 -11.70 -20.45
C MET A 356 -15.81 -12.64 -20.69
N MET A 357 -14.89 -12.77 -19.71
CA MET A 357 -13.83 -13.76 -19.76
C MET A 357 -14.29 -15.09 -19.16
N GLN A 358 -13.70 -16.20 -19.64
CA GLN A 358 -13.95 -17.53 -19.07
C GLN A 358 -13.63 -17.62 -17.56
N SER A 359 -12.66 -16.83 -17.12
CA SER A 359 -12.24 -16.62 -15.74
C SER A 359 -11.47 -15.30 -15.71
N ASN A 360 -11.41 -14.62 -14.56
CA ASN A 360 -10.53 -13.47 -14.40
C ASN A 360 -9.06 -13.86 -14.69
N PRO A 361 -8.20 -12.89 -15.08
CA PRO A 361 -6.90 -13.17 -15.70
C PRO A 361 -5.98 -14.09 -14.90
N GLN A 362 -5.80 -13.88 -13.59
CA GLN A 362 -4.93 -14.75 -12.79
C GLN A 362 -5.50 -16.17 -12.73
N LEU A 363 -6.79 -16.31 -12.45
CA LEU A 363 -7.44 -17.62 -12.42
C LEU A 363 -7.30 -18.35 -13.76
N CYS A 364 -7.43 -17.63 -14.88
CA CYS A 364 -7.27 -18.17 -16.21
C CYS A 364 -5.86 -18.74 -16.41
N GLU A 365 -4.82 -17.97 -16.09
CA GLU A 365 -3.42 -18.39 -16.26
C GLU A 365 -2.99 -19.49 -15.29
N ILE A 366 -3.51 -19.47 -14.06
CA ILE A 366 -3.28 -20.56 -13.09
C ILE A 366 -3.91 -21.86 -13.61
N LYS A 367 -5.15 -21.83 -14.12
CA LYS A 367 -5.78 -23.00 -14.73
C LYS A 367 -4.96 -23.52 -15.92
N ALA A 368 -4.45 -22.63 -16.77
CA ALA A 368 -3.58 -22.99 -17.89
C ALA A 368 -2.26 -23.63 -17.41
N ALA A 369 -1.60 -23.05 -16.41
CA ALA A 369 -0.37 -23.58 -15.83
C ALA A 369 -0.56 -25.01 -15.26
N PHE A 370 -1.68 -25.26 -14.59
CA PHE A 370 -2.02 -26.60 -14.11
C PHE A 370 -2.39 -27.57 -15.24
N ALA A 371 -3.00 -27.08 -16.32
CA ALA A 371 -3.27 -27.90 -17.50
C ALA A 371 -1.95 -28.33 -18.18
N ASP A 372 -0.98 -27.41 -18.33
CA ASP A 372 0.36 -27.72 -18.83
C ASP A 372 1.08 -28.75 -17.95
N ALA A 373 0.99 -28.60 -16.62
CA ALA A 373 1.56 -29.56 -15.69
C ALA A 373 0.91 -30.95 -15.77
N MET A 374 -0.42 -31.01 -15.97
CA MET A 374 -1.15 -32.26 -16.18
C MET A 374 -0.79 -32.93 -17.51
N ALA A 375 -0.49 -32.12 -18.54
CA ALA A 375 -0.04 -32.59 -19.85
C ALA A 375 1.46 -32.96 -19.88
N GLU A 376 2.15 -32.92 -18.73
CA GLU A 376 3.58 -33.22 -18.59
C GLU A 376 4.48 -32.33 -19.46
N THR A 377 4.06 -31.07 -19.68
CA THR A 377 4.85 -30.09 -20.44
C THR A 377 6.24 -29.91 -19.79
N PRO A 378 7.34 -29.94 -20.57
CA PRO A 378 8.69 -29.79 -20.04
C PRO A 378 8.86 -28.52 -19.19
N GLY A 379 9.50 -28.66 -18.03
CA GLY A 379 9.73 -27.56 -17.08
C GLY A 379 8.67 -27.41 -15.99
N TYR A 380 7.51 -28.06 -16.13
CA TYR A 380 6.48 -28.05 -15.09
C TYR A 380 6.64 -29.19 -14.08
N PRO A 381 6.25 -28.99 -12.80
CA PRO A 381 6.17 -30.06 -11.82
C PRO A 381 5.12 -31.10 -12.22
N ALA A 382 5.46 -32.38 -12.10
CA ALA A 382 4.49 -33.47 -12.32
C ALA A 382 3.35 -33.41 -11.30
N ILE A 383 2.11 -33.52 -11.78
CA ILE A 383 0.90 -33.58 -10.96
C ILE A 383 0.04 -34.78 -11.36
N ARG A 384 -0.69 -35.34 -10.40
CA ARG A 384 -1.62 -36.48 -10.64
C ARG A 384 -3.09 -36.10 -10.52
N ARG A 385 -3.36 -34.92 -9.96
CA ARG A 385 -4.71 -34.38 -9.76
C ARG A 385 -4.67 -32.87 -9.92
N MET A 386 -5.78 -32.30 -10.40
CA MET A 386 -6.01 -30.86 -10.33
C MET A 386 -6.74 -30.52 -9.03
N PRO A 387 -6.34 -29.44 -8.32
CA PRO A 387 -7.15 -28.90 -7.24
C PRO A 387 -8.44 -28.31 -7.81
N LYS A 388 -9.44 -28.10 -6.96
CA LYS A 388 -10.61 -27.28 -7.33
C LYS A 388 -10.17 -25.81 -7.42
N PHE A 389 -10.55 -25.11 -8.49
CA PHE A 389 -10.26 -23.70 -8.66
C PHE A 389 -11.53 -22.88 -8.51
N LEU A 390 -11.52 -21.91 -7.61
CA LEU A 390 -12.61 -20.96 -7.37
C LEU A 390 -12.11 -19.55 -7.66
N GLY A 391 -12.94 -18.72 -8.29
CA GLY A 391 -12.62 -17.33 -8.63
C GLY A 391 -13.39 -16.34 -7.78
N GLY A 392 -12.69 -15.32 -7.30
CA GLY A 392 -13.24 -14.26 -6.47
C GLY A 392 -12.90 -12.88 -7.02
N SER A 393 -13.89 -11.99 -7.04
CA SER A 393 -13.66 -10.56 -7.23
C SER A 393 -13.80 -9.82 -5.90
N ALA A 394 -12.79 -9.01 -5.57
CA ALA A 394 -12.69 -8.35 -4.28
C ALA A 394 -12.01 -6.99 -4.38
N GLY A 395 -12.39 -6.04 -3.54
CA GLY A 395 -11.63 -4.82 -3.34
C GLY A 395 -11.53 -3.86 -4.54
N LEU A 396 -12.40 -4.02 -5.54
CA LEU A 396 -12.53 -3.07 -6.65
C LEU A 396 -12.88 -1.69 -6.08
N GLY A 397 -12.21 -0.64 -6.57
CA GLY A 397 -12.42 0.72 -6.11
C GLY A 397 -12.02 0.95 -4.65
N SER A 398 -10.96 0.28 -4.17
CA SER A 398 -10.55 0.24 -2.75
C SER A 398 -11.67 -0.13 -1.79
N ARG A 399 -12.64 -0.95 -2.21
CA ARG A 399 -13.56 -1.55 -1.26
C ARG A 399 -12.76 -2.41 -0.26
N ASP A 400 -13.12 -2.35 1.01
CA ASP A 400 -12.44 -3.15 2.03
C ASP A 400 -12.58 -4.65 1.75
N VAL A 401 -11.48 -5.37 1.99
CA VAL A 401 -11.43 -6.83 2.03
C VAL A 401 -10.79 -7.19 3.37
N ARG A 402 -11.57 -7.79 4.25
CA ARG A 402 -11.22 -7.96 5.67
C ARG A 402 -10.99 -9.41 6.04
N ALA A 403 -10.60 -9.65 7.29
CA ALA A 403 -10.34 -10.99 7.80
C ALA A 403 -11.53 -11.92 7.58
N GLY A 404 -12.75 -11.45 7.87
CA GLY A 404 -13.97 -12.21 7.65
C GLY A 404 -14.23 -12.60 6.19
N ASP A 405 -13.83 -11.76 5.23
CA ASP A 405 -13.95 -12.08 3.80
C ASP A 405 -13.00 -13.25 3.42
N PHE A 406 -11.76 -13.23 3.91
CA PHE A 406 -10.80 -14.33 3.68
C PHE A 406 -11.23 -15.62 4.37
N ILE A 407 -11.79 -15.54 5.57
CA ILE A 407 -12.38 -16.69 6.27
C ILE A 407 -13.53 -17.27 5.43
N ALA A 408 -14.42 -16.41 4.92
CA ALA A 408 -15.53 -16.84 4.07
C ALA A 408 -15.06 -17.55 2.78
N MET A 409 -13.94 -17.10 2.18
CA MET A 409 -13.34 -17.79 1.03
C MET A 409 -12.88 -19.22 1.37
N VAL A 410 -12.32 -19.42 2.56
CA VAL A 410 -11.87 -20.74 3.02
C VAL A 410 -13.06 -21.64 3.35
N GLU A 411 -14.09 -21.10 4.00
CA GLU A 411 -15.33 -21.84 4.25
C GLU A 411 -16.04 -22.22 2.93
N ASN A 412 -16.02 -21.35 1.92
CA ASN A 412 -16.50 -21.69 0.59
C ASN A 412 -15.70 -22.87 -0.01
N MET A 413 -14.37 -22.90 0.11
CA MET A 413 -13.56 -24.04 -0.36
C MET A 413 -13.85 -25.35 0.38
N ARG A 414 -14.25 -25.28 1.66
CA ARG A 414 -14.58 -26.42 2.51
C ARG A 414 -16.01 -26.93 2.30
N SER A 415 -16.89 -26.10 1.73
CA SER A 415 -18.28 -26.46 1.44
C SER A 415 -18.39 -27.68 0.51
N PRO A 416 -19.39 -28.57 0.71
CA PRO A 416 -19.69 -29.63 -0.25
C PRO A 416 -20.11 -29.09 -1.62
N HIS A 417 -20.70 -27.89 -1.65
CA HIS A 417 -21.16 -27.20 -2.85
C HIS A 417 -20.51 -25.80 -2.93
N PRO A 418 -19.20 -25.72 -3.24
CA PRO A 418 -18.51 -24.45 -3.31
C PRO A 418 -19.03 -23.60 -4.47
N ARG A 419 -19.19 -22.30 -4.26
CA ARG A 419 -19.44 -21.35 -5.35
C ARG A 419 -18.18 -21.22 -6.19
N GLN A 420 -18.31 -21.52 -7.50
CA GLN A 420 -17.20 -21.45 -8.46
C GLN A 420 -16.72 -20.02 -8.67
N TYR A 421 -17.66 -19.08 -8.76
CA TYR A 421 -17.41 -17.65 -8.77
C TYR A 421 -18.09 -17.02 -7.56
N PHE A 422 -17.41 -16.08 -6.93
CA PHE A 422 -17.92 -15.35 -5.79
C PHE A 422 -17.43 -13.90 -5.74
N THR A 423 -18.08 -13.10 -4.91
CA THR A 423 -17.62 -11.75 -4.55
C THR A 423 -17.49 -11.63 -3.04
N VAL A 424 -16.67 -10.70 -2.56
CA VAL A 424 -16.55 -10.36 -1.13
C VAL A 424 -16.57 -8.84 -0.92
N GLY A 425 -16.82 -8.38 0.31
CA GLY A 425 -16.88 -6.95 0.64
C GLY A 425 -18.14 -6.20 0.17
N ILE A 426 -19.06 -6.84 -0.57
CA ILE A 426 -20.31 -6.23 -1.09
C ILE A 426 -21.54 -7.11 -0.81
N LYS A 427 -22.72 -6.49 -0.80
CA LYS A 427 -24.01 -7.19 -0.78
C LYS A 427 -24.42 -7.52 -2.22
N HIS A 428 -24.31 -8.79 -2.61
CA HIS A 428 -24.67 -9.26 -3.95
C HIS A 428 -25.07 -10.75 -3.90
N GLU A 429 -25.77 -11.27 -4.91
CA GLU A 429 -26.18 -12.70 -4.96
C GLU A 429 -24.98 -13.66 -5.02
N THR A 430 -23.86 -13.21 -5.59
CA THR A 430 -22.59 -13.96 -5.64
C THR A 430 -21.74 -13.78 -4.39
N ALA A 431 -22.17 -12.95 -3.42
CA ALA A 431 -21.37 -12.66 -2.24
C ALA A 431 -21.25 -13.88 -1.33
N LEU A 432 -20.06 -14.11 -0.79
CA LEU A 432 -19.88 -15.05 0.31
C LEU A 432 -20.42 -14.45 1.60
N ALA A 433 -21.10 -15.26 2.41
CA ALA A 433 -21.56 -14.84 3.71
C ALA A 433 -20.40 -14.78 4.70
N VAL A 434 -20.23 -13.64 5.35
CA VAL A 434 -19.24 -13.46 6.44
C VAL A 434 -19.94 -13.80 7.76
N ALA A 435 -19.51 -14.89 8.39
CA ALA A 435 -20.06 -15.35 9.67
C ALA A 435 -19.29 -14.83 10.89
N ASP A 436 -17.99 -14.61 10.72
CA ASP A 436 -17.05 -14.11 11.72
C ASP A 436 -16.13 -13.10 11.03
N ASP A 437 -15.85 -11.97 11.67
CA ASP A 437 -14.90 -10.96 11.19
C ASP A 437 -14.04 -10.49 12.38
N PRO A 438 -13.00 -11.26 12.71
CA PRO A 438 -12.22 -11.06 13.93
C PRO A 438 -11.22 -9.91 13.80
N ASP A 439 -10.83 -9.37 14.95
CA ASP A 439 -9.64 -8.52 15.03
C ASP A 439 -8.38 -9.37 14.83
N VAL A 440 -7.71 -9.15 13.69
CA VAL A 440 -6.45 -9.85 13.32
C VAL A 440 -5.21 -8.97 13.47
N ARG A 441 -5.35 -7.80 14.13
CA ARG A 441 -4.19 -6.98 14.49
C ARG A 441 -3.28 -7.73 15.46
N SER A 442 -1.99 -7.42 15.46
CA SER A 442 -1.04 -8.02 16.41
C SER A 442 -1.42 -7.62 17.84
N ALA A 443 -1.17 -8.53 18.80
CA ALA A 443 -1.51 -8.29 20.19
C ALA A 443 -0.78 -7.04 20.73
N GLY A 444 -1.52 -6.17 21.43
CA GLY A 444 -0.99 -4.89 21.90
C GLY A 444 -0.93 -3.80 20.84
N SER A 445 -1.50 -4.01 19.64
CA SER A 445 -1.75 -2.94 18.69
C SER A 445 -2.68 -1.89 19.27
N PHE A 446 -2.43 -0.64 18.89
CA PHE A 446 -3.26 0.51 19.22
C PHE A 446 -3.71 1.17 17.93
N SER A 447 -5.01 1.37 17.77
CA SER A 447 -5.58 2.02 16.61
C SER A 447 -6.40 3.26 16.97
N MET A 448 -6.29 4.25 16.11
CA MET A 448 -7.06 5.48 16.14
C MET A 448 -7.89 5.60 14.87
N ARG A 449 -9.14 6.04 15.03
CA ARG A 449 -9.96 6.59 13.94
C ARG A 449 -10.30 8.04 14.24
N GLY A 450 -9.82 8.95 13.41
CA GLY A 450 -10.20 10.34 13.48
C GLY A 450 -11.34 10.67 12.51
N HIS A 451 -12.28 11.48 12.97
CA HIS A 451 -13.36 12.07 12.20
C HIS A 451 -13.10 13.56 12.07
N SER A 452 -12.97 14.04 10.85
CA SER A 452 -12.61 15.44 10.57
C SER A 452 -13.35 15.99 9.37
N VAL A 453 -13.05 17.24 9.03
CA VAL A 453 -13.61 17.97 7.90
C VAL A 453 -12.48 18.32 6.92
N GLY A 454 -12.74 18.12 5.63
CA GLY A 454 -11.80 18.45 4.56
C GLY A 454 -11.31 19.90 4.67
N GLY A 455 -10.01 20.09 4.89
CA GLY A 455 -9.37 21.39 5.07
C GLY A 455 -8.78 21.65 6.47
N TYR A 456 -9.11 20.81 7.47
CA TYR A 456 -8.68 21.00 8.87
C TYR A 456 -7.25 20.50 9.15
N GLY A 457 -6.54 20.01 8.13
CA GLY A 457 -5.15 19.54 8.25
C GLY A 457 -4.99 18.14 8.84
N SER A 458 -6.08 17.39 9.06
CA SER A 458 -6.04 16.08 9.73
C SER A 458 -5.19 15.02 9.05
N VAL A 459 -5.08 15.03 7.71
CA VAL A 459 -4.14 14.15 7.01
C VAL A 459 -2.70 14.44 7.46
N THR A 460 -2.29 15.72 7.43
CA THR A 460 -0.95 16.14 7.88
C THR A 460 -0.73 15.78 9.35
N THR A 461 -1.71 16.04 10.20
CA THR A 461 -1.67 15.64 11.61
C THR A 461 -1.45 14.15 11.79
N ASN A 462 -2.20 13.32 11.06
CA ASN A 462 -2.05 11.88 11.13
C ASN A 462 -0.64 11.44 10.69
N LYS A 463 -0.09 12.05 9.62
CA LYS A 463 1.30 11.82 9.19
C LYS A 463 2.30 12.17 10.31
N VAL A 464 2.10 13.31 10.99
CA VAL A 464 2.99 13.76 12.08
C VAL A 464 2.90 12.83 13.29
N ILE A 465 1.69 12.41 13.70
CA ILE A 465 1.51 11.44 14.79
C ILE A 465 2.21 10.12 14.44
N ALA A 466 2.01 9.62 13.22
CA ALA A 466 2.66 8.40 12.73
C ALA A 466 4.19 8.52 12.76
N THR A 467 4.76 9.63 12.25
CA THR A 467 6.20 9.86 12.30
C THR A 467 6.74 9.95 13.72
N ILE A 468 6.00 10.56 14.66
CA ILE A 468 6.41 10.60 16.06
C ILE A 468 6.40 9.19 16.66
N ALA A 469 5.34 8.41 16.43
CA ALA A 469 5.28 7.03 16.90
C ALA A 469 6.38 6.13 16.28
N GLY A 470 6.73 6.34 15.00
CA GLY A 470 7.84 5.63 14.37
C GLY A 470 9.22 6.08 14.87
N GLU A 471 9.52 7.36 14.78
CA GLU A 471 10.87 7.90 15.03
C GLU A 471 11.19 8.12 16.52
N VAL A 472 10.19 8.42 17.35
CA VAL A 472 10.39 8.70 18.79
C VAL A 472 10.13 7.45 19.63
N PHE A 473 9.08 6.69 19.32
CA PHE A 473 8.71 5.51 20.10
C PHE A 473 9.33 4.21 19.57
N GLY A 474 9.89 4.21 18.35
CA GLY A 474 10.47 3.01 17.75
C GLY A 474 9.43 1.91 17.47
N LEU A 475 8.18 2.31 17.25
CA LEU A 475 7.06 1.42 16.98
C LEU A 475 6.77 1.38 15.47
N ASP A 476 6.16 0.29 15.02
CA ASP A 476 5.64 0.22 13.67
C ASP A 476 4.34 0.99 13.57
N VAL A 477 4.22 1.79 12.52
CA VAL A 477 3.06 2.63 12.27
C VAL A 477 2.49 2.33 10.90
N GLN A 478 1.16 2.45 10.81
CA GLN A 478 0.45 2.48 9.55
C GLN A 478 -0.57 3.60 9.62
N ALA A 479 -0.51 4.55 8.70
CA ALA A 479 -1.40 5.71 8.71
C ALA A 479 -1.91 6.04 7.31
N TYR A 480 -3.23 6.10 7.17
CA TYR A 480 -3.87 6.39 5.89
C TYR A 480 -5.20 7.14 6.11
N PRO A 481 -5.54 8.10 5.26
CA PRO A 481 -6.85 8.74 5.29
C PRO A 481 -7.83 8.07 4.31
N LYS A 482 -9.12 8.20 4.59
CA LYS A 482 -10.20 7.88 3.66
C LYS A 482 -10.46 9.11 2.79
N TYR A 483 -10.03 9.04 1.54
CA TYR A 483 -10.27 10.08 0.56
C TYR A 483 -11.65 9.90 -0.08
N GLY A 484 -12.50 10.92 0.01
CA GLY A 484 -13.70 11.05 -0.82
C GLY A 484 -13.38 11.73 -2.16
N SER A 485 -14.42 11.89 -2.99
CA SER A 485 -14.30 12.61 -4.27
C SER A 485 -14.21 14.14 -4.09
N GLU A 486 -14.49 14.63 -2.89
CA GLU A 486 -14.73 16.03 -2.59
C GLU A 486 -13.51 16.73 -2.01
N LYS A 487 -13.25 17.97 -2.47
CA LYS A 487 -11.99 18.68 -2.19
C LYS A 487 -11.93 19.33 -0.81
N LYS A 488 -13.04 19.81 -0.25
CA LYS A 488 -13.12 20.49 1.07
C LYS A 488 -14.53 20.44 1.65
N GLY A 489 -14.63 20.58 2.97
CA GLY A 489 -15.88 20.87 3.68
C GLY A 489 -16.77 19.67 4.02
N LEU A 490 -16.45 18.48 3.49
CA LEU A 490 -17.16 17.24 3.86
C LEU A 490 -16.42 16.46 4.94
N PRO A 491 -17.16 15.61 5.69
CA PRO A 491 -16.59 14.65 6.62
C PRO A 491 -15.55 13.75 5.96
N THR A 492 -14.45 13.51 6.65
CA THR A 492 -13.38 12.59 6.24
C THR A 492 -12.92 11.81 7.45
N THR A 493 -12.71 10.51 7.28
CA THR A 493 -12.09 9.67 8.29
C THR A 493 -10.62 9.46 7.98
N TYR A 494 -9.82 9.26 9.02
CA TYR A 494 -8.44 8.84 8.88
C TYR A 494 -8.09 7.84 9.97
N TYR A 495 -7.13 6.99 9.65
CA TYR A 495 -6.80 5.82 10.44
C TYR A 495 -5.31 5.84 10.77
N LEU A 496 -5.00 5.38 11.97
CA LEU A 496 -3.64 5.13 12.44
C LEU A 496 -3.66 3.83 13.21
N THR A 497 -2.70 2.97 12.94
CA THR A 497 -2.37 1.81 13.77
C THR A 497 -0.92 1.94 14.19
N ILE A 498 -0.65 1.66 15.46
CA ILE A 498 0.67 1.63 16.07
C ILE A 498 0.81 0.24 16.69
N ALA A 499 1.91 -0.44 16.41
CA ALA A 499 2.17 -1.77 16.93
C ALA A 499 3.67 -1.97 17.18
N LYS A 500 4.01 -3.02 17.95
CA LYS A 500 5.41 -3.44 18.16
C LYS A 500 5.96 -4.28 17.00
N GLU A 501 5.06 -4.81 16.18
CA GLU A 501 5.35 -5.68 15.05
C GLU A 501 4.70 -5.12 13.79
N HIS A 502 5.17 -5.57 12.63
CA HIS A 502 4.69 -5.15 11.32
C HIS A 502 3.17 -5.24 11.20
N ILE A 503 2.56 -4.17 10.71
CA ILE A 503 1.11 -4.04 10.58
C ILE A 503 0.68 -4.55 9.21
N ARG A 504 -0.12 -5.62 9.21
CA ARG A 504 -0.53 -6.34 8.00
C ARG A 504 -1.95 -6.01 7.49
N VAL A 505 -2.70 -5.21 8.23
CA VAL A 505 -4.12 -4.93 7.92
C VAL A 505 -4.21 -3.70 7.00
N HIS A 506 -4.78 -3.87 5.80
CA HIS A 506 -4.94 -2.83 4.77
C HIS A 506 -6.42 -2.62 4.43
N SER A 507 -7.19 -2.27 5.45
CA SER A 507 -8.64 -2.02 5.37
C SER A 507 -9.05 -1.06 6.47
N GLU A 508 -10.23 -0.44 6.34
CA GLU A 508 -10.81 0.37 7.42
C GLU A 508 -10.86 -0.38 8.75
N LEU A 509 -10.60 0.37 9.84
CA LEU A 509 -10.51 -0.20 11.18
C LEU A 509 -11.90 -0.27 11.83
N GLU A 510 -12.36 -1.49 12.13
CA GLU A 510 -13.54 -1.73 12.96
C GLU A 510 -13.23 -1.98 14.43
N HIS A 511 -11.96 -2.06 14.80
CA HIS A 511 -11.54 -2.14 16.19
C HIS A 511 -10.57 -1.00 16.45
N VAL A 512 -10.95 -0.09 17.36
CA VAL A 512 -10.16 1.11 17.68
C VAL A 512 -10.16 1.41 19.17
N GLU A 513 -9.03 1.92 19.65
CA GLU A 513 -8.81 2.29 21.04
C GLU A 513 -9.01 3.79 21.24
N PHE A 514 -8.84 4.61 20.20
CA PHE A 514 -9.02 6.05 20.27
C PHE A 514 -9.83 6.61 19.09
N VAL A 515 -10.86 7.40 19.40
CA VAL A 515 -11.66 8.13 18.40
C VAL A 515 -11.48 9.62 18.59
N ALA A 516 -10.93 10.30 17.59
CA ALA A 516 -10.75 11.76 17.62
C ALA A 516 -11.83 12.45 16.79
N LEU A 517 -12.68 13.24 17.43
CA LEU A 517 -13.76 14.00 16.78
C LEU A 517 -13.36 15.47 16.70
N ASN A 518 -12.88 15.89 15.52
CA ASN A 518 -12.54 17.29 15.26
C ASN A 518 -13.80 18.19 15.13
N ASP A 519 -14.98 17.58 15.00
CA ASP A 519 -16.28 18.24 15.00
C ASP A 519 -17.31 17.31 15.65
N VAL A 520 -18.01 17.77 16.69
CA VAL A 520 -19.06 17.01 17.39
C VAL A 520 -20.24 16.66 16.47
N ASN A 521 -20.44 17.39 15.37
CA ASN A 521 -21.48 17.09 14.37
C ASN A 521 -21.28 15.74 13.68
N ALA A 522 -20.12 15.10 13.81
CA ALA A 522 -19.91 13.72 13.34
C ALA A 522 -20.99 12.74 13.86
N PHE A 523 -21.50 12.96 15.08
CA PHE A 523 -22.60 12.15 15.65
C PHE A 523 -23.96 12.32 14.94
N ASN A 524 -24.13 13.37 14.14
CA ASN A 524 -25.34 13.59 13.35
C ASN A 524 -25.28 12.92 11.98
N LEU A 525 -24.09 12.50 11.56
CA LEU A 525 -23.82 11.97 10.22
C LEU A 525 -23.71 10.45 10.22
N GLU A 526 -23.05 9.90 11.25
CA GLU A 526 -22.86 8.45 11.41
C GLU A 526 -22.72 8.09 12.89
N ASN A 527 -22.28 6.86 13.18
CA ASN A 527 -21.88 6.45 14.53
C ASN A 527 -20.35 6.46 14.67
N PRO A 528 -19.73 7.53 15.18
CA PRO A 528 -18.27 7.60 15.35
C PRO A 528 -17.72 6.60 16.38
N LEU A 529 -18.58 6.02 17.24
CA LEU A 529 -18.21 5.05 18.28
C LEU A 529 -18.29 3.60 17.79
N ALA A 530 -18.68 3.36 16.53
CA ALA A 530 -18.73 2.02 15.97
C ALA A 530 -17.36 1.35 16.08
N GLY A 531 -17.28 0.18 16.71
CA GLY A 531 -16.01 -0.53 16.83
C GLY A 531 -15.05 -0.09 17.94
N ILE A 532 -15.41 0.94 18.74
CA ILE A 532 -14.55 1.35 19.86
C ILE A 532 -14.50 0.26 20.94
N SER A 533 -13.29 -0.03 21.40
CA SER A 533 -12.98 -0.99 22.47
C SER A 533 -13.55 -0.51 23.81
N LYS A 534 -13.91 -1.48 24.67
CA LYS A 534 -14.32 -1.18 26.05
C LYS A 534 -13.15 -0.52 26.80
N GLY A 535 -13.41 0.56 27.53
CA GLY A 535 -12.35 1.37 28.15
C GLY A 535 -11.61 2.28 27.16
N GLY A 536 -12.03 2.33 25.90
CA GLY A 536 -11.43 3.18 24.87
C GLY A 536 -11.59 4.67 25.15
N MET A 537 -10.99 5.49 24.29
CA MET A 537 -10.88 6.93 24.49
C MET A 537 -11.56 7.68 23.36
N VAL A 538 -12.30 8.73 23.68
CA VAL A 538 -12.92 9.64 22.70
C VAL A 538 -12.44 11.05 23.00
N PHE A 539 -11.92 11.73 22.00
CA PHE A 539 -11.69 13.17 22.06
C PHE A 539 -12.79 13.91 21.27
N VAL A 540 -13.33 15.00 21.83
CA VAL A 540 -14.25 15.91 21.15
C VAL A 540 -13.71 17.34 21.13
N GLN A 541 -13.74 17.99 19.97
CA GLN A 541 -13.60 19.43 19.91
C GLN A 541 -14.81 20.07 20.61
N SER A 542 -14.56 20.91 21.61
CA SER A 542 -15.60 21.62 22.36
C SER A 542 -15.08 22.96 22.87
N HIS A 543 -15.95 23.97 22.85
CA HIS A 543 -15.69 25.28 23.45
C HIS A 543 -16.07 25.34 24.94
N HIS A 544 -16.76 24.31 25.45
CA HIS A 544 -17.13 24.21 26.86
C HIS A 544 -15.94 23.75 27.70
N THR A 545 -15.80 24.34 28.89
CA THR A 545 -14.78 23.97 29.88
C THR A 545 -15.35 23.25 31.10
N ASP A 546 -16.65 23.36 31.36
CA ASP A 546 -17.34 22.58 32.40
C ASP A 546 -17.63 21.16 31.87
N PRO A 547 -17.15 20.09 32.55
CA PRO A 547 -17.48 18.72 32.20
C PRO A 547 -18.98 18.42 32.04
N ALA A 548 -19.85 19.09 32.79
CA ALA A 548 -21.30 18.90 32.67
C ALA A 548 -21.84 19.42 31.33
N ASP A 549 -21.36 20.59 30.89
CA ASP A 549 -21.75 21.18 29.61
C ASP A 549 -21.19 20.35 28.44
N ILE A 550 -19.93 19.92 28.53
CA ILE A 550 -19.30 19.02 27.54
C ILE A 550 -20.15 17.76 27.40
N TRP A 551 -20.50 17.11 28.52
CA TRP A 551 -21.32 15.91 28.50
C TRP A 551 -22.70 16.16 27.87
N SER A 552 -23.35 17.27 28.21
CA SER A 552 -24.67 17.62 27.67
C SER A 552 -24.69 17.83 26.15
N SER A 553 -23.54 18.21 25.57
CA SER A 553 -23.39 18.41 24.12
C SER A 553 -23.39 17.09 23.32
N ILE A 554 -23.16 15.96 23.98
CA ILE A 554 -23.13 14.64 23.34
C ILE A 554 -24.56 14.10 23.18
N PRO A 555 -24.95 13.60 21.99
CA PRO A 555 -26.29 13.06 21.79
C PRO A 555 -26.64 11.94 22.79
N PRO A 556 -27.90 11.84 23.27
CA PRO A 556 -28.29 10.85 24.29
C PRO A 556 -27.91 9.41 23.94
N TRP A 557 -28.08 9.01 22.68
CA TRP A 557 -27.73 7.65 22.22
C TRP A 557 -26.22 7.36 22.35
N ALA A 558 -25.37 8.36 22.08
CA ALA A 558 -23.92 8.23 22.17
C ALA A 558 -23.46 8.25 23.62
N ARG A 559 -24.12 9.04 24.48
CA ARG A 559 -23.90 9.04 25.93
C ARG A 559 -24.13 7.67 26.56
N VAL A 560 -25.18 6.95 26.15
CA VAL A 560 -25.43 5.57 26.58
C VAL A 560 -24.24 4.66 26.21
N GLN A 561 -23.78 4.70 24.95
CA GLN A 561 -22.65 3.88 24.52
C GLN A 561 -21.35 4.24 25.25
N ILE A 562 -21.06 5.53 25.43
CA ILE A 562 -19.89 6.02 26.17
C ILE A 562 -19.89 5.46 27.59
N TYR A 563 -21.03 5.55 28.26
CA TYR A 563 -21.16 5.08 29.63
C TYR A 563 -21.05 3.56 29.76
N GLU A 564 -21.78 2.80 28.94
CA GLU A 564 -21.84 1.32 29.01
C GLU A 564 -20.51 0.66 28.63
N LYS A 565 -19.81 1.22 27.65
CA LYS A 565 -18.48 0.74 27.23
C LYS A 565 -17.35 1.29 28.09
N GLU A 566 -17.65 2.04 29.15
CA GLU A 566 -16.65 2.64 30.06
C GLU A 566 -15.64 3.52 29.32
N ILE A 567 -16.10 4.24 28.29
CA ILE A 567 -15.26 5.07 27.44
C ILE A 567 -14.83 6.33 28.21
N ARG A 568 -13.55 6.67 28.09
CA ARG A 568 -12.98 7.91 28.62
C ARG A 568 -13.21 9.04 27.63
N LEU A 569 -13.95 10.07 28.04
CA LEU A 569 -14.29 11.21 27.19
C LEU A 569 -13.40 12.41 27.52
N PHE A 570 -12.73 12.92 26.51
CA PHE A 570 -11.84 14.07 26.58
C PHE A 570 -12.37 15.20 25.71
N ALA A 571 -12.16 16.45 26.12
CA ALA A 571 -12.55 17.62 25.35
C ALA A 571 -11.51 18.75 25.44
N LEU A 572 -11.41 19.51 24.36
CA LEU A 572 -10.60 20.73 24.31
C LEU A 572 -11.01 21.62 23.14
N ASP A 573 -10.92 22.94 23.32
CA ASP A 573 -11.11 23.89 22.22
C ASP A 573 -9.85 24.03 21.37
N THR A 574 -9.61 23.04 20.51
CA THR A 574 -8.48 23.05 19.59
C THR A 574 -8.52 24.24 18.62
N VAL A 575 -9.72 24.78 18.35
CA VAL A 575 -9.94 25.91 17.42
C VAL A 575 -9.44 27.20 18.05
N SER A 576 -9.83 27.51 19.29
CA SER A 576 -9.37 28.73 19.99
C SER A 576 -7.86 28.69 20.21
N ILE A 577 -7.34 27.56 20.70
CA ILE A 577 -5.90 27.39 20.93
C ILE A 577 -5.11 27.65 19.65
N ALA A 578 -5.54 27.07 18.52
CA ALA A 578 -4.85 27.25 17.25
C ALA A 578 -4.88 28.71 16.75
N LYS A 579 -5.97 29.45 17.01
CA LYS A 579 -6.06 30.88 16.70
C LYS A 579 -5.14 31.74 17.56
N GLU A 580 -5.03 31.41 18.84
CA GLU A 580 -4.19 32.13 19.80
C GLU A 580 -2.69 31.88 19.58
N VAL A 581 -2.32 30.65 19.22
CA VAL A 581 -0.92 30.23 19.09
C VAL A 581 -0.34 30.58 17.72
N SER A 582 -1.11 30.44 16.65
CA SER A 582 -0.57 30.63 15.30
C SER A 582 -0.29 32.10 15.00
N SER A 583 0.96 32.42 14.68
CA SER A 583 1.37 33.73 14.16
C SER A 583 0.87 34.04 12.74
N ARG A 584 0.26 33.05 12.06
CA ARG A 584 -0.17 33.15 10.66
C ARG A 584 -1.63 32.74 10.48
N ALA A 585 -2.43 33.62 9.87
CA ALA A 585 -3.85 33.38 9.63
C ALA A 585 -4.11 32.13 8.77
N ASP A 586 -3.28 31.88 7.76
CA ASP A 586 -3.42 30.72 6.86
C ASP A 586 -3.13 29.37 7.52
N LEU A 587 -2.52 29.37 8.72
CA LEU A 587 -2.17 28.17 9.47
C LEU A 587 -3.11 27.89 10.65
N GLN A 588 -3.90 28.88 11.09
CA GLN A 588 -4.80 28.75 12.26
C GLN A 588 -5.72 27.53 12.14
N GLN A 589 -6.34 27.33 10.97
CA GLN A 589 -7.26 26.20 10.78
C GLN A 589 -6.56 24.84 10.81
N ARG A 590 -5.30 24.77 10.34
CA ARG A 590 -4.53 23.50 10.27
C ARG A 590 -3.87 23.15 11.60
N MET A 591 -3.58 24.16 12.43
CA MET A 591 -2.86 23.98 13.69
C MET A 591 -3.72 23.29 14.77
N GLN A 592 -5.03 23.23 14.59
CA GLN A 592 -5.94 22.47 15.46
C GLN A 592 -5.56 20.99 15.57
N GLY A 593 -5.16 20.38 14.45
CA GLY A 593 -4.68 19.01 14.47
C GLY A 593 -3.33 18.83 15.20
N ILE A 594 -2.52 19.89 15.32
CA ILE A 594 -1.29 19.85 16.12
C ILE A 594 -1.61 19.94 17.62
N VAL A 595 -2.70 20.61 18.00
CA VAL A 595 -3.23 20.54 19.37
C VAL A 595 -3.70 19.10 19.66
N LEU A 596 -4.37 18.44 18.71
CA LEU A 596 -4.77 17.03 18.82
C LEU A 596 -3.58 16.10 19.03
N LEU A 597 -2.41 16.38 18.41
CA LEU A 597 -1.19 15.63 18.70
C LEU A 597 -0.79 15.73 20.19
N GLY A 598 -0.91 16.91 20.81
CA GLY A 598 -0.67 17.07 22.24
C GLY A 598 -1.62 16.24 23.10
N ILE A 599 -2.91 16.29 22.76
CA ILE A 599 -3.95 15.47 23.40
C ILE A 599 -3.61 13.98 23.27
N PHE A 600 -3.31 13.53 22.05
CA PHE A 600 -2.93 12.15 21.76
C PHE A 600 -1.76 11.71 22.65
N LEU A 601 -0.69 12.50 22.74
CA LEU A 601 0.48 12.17 23.56
C LEU A 601 0.15 12.08 25.06
N HIS A 602 -0.83 12.84 25.54
CA HIS A 602 -1.25 12.81 26.95
C HIS A 602 -2.17 11.63 27.28
N VAL A 603 -3.17 11.36 26.42
CA VAL A 603 -4.23 10.41 26.74
C VAL A 603 -3.88 8.96 26.40
N THR A 604 -2.94 8.76 25.47
CA THR A 604 -2.52 7.42 25.01
C THR A 604 -1.49 6.79 25.93
N PRO A 605 -1.40 5.44 25.99
CA PRO A 605 -0.57 4.77 26.98
C PRO A 605 0.94 4.83 26.69
N PHE A 606 1.36 5.31 25.51
CA PHE A 606 2.75 5.22 25.05
C PHE A 606 3.77 5.91 25.96
N GLN A 607 3.43 7.05 26.55
CA GLN A 607 4.33 7.72 27.49
C GLN A 607 4.62 6.82 28.71
N ALA A 608 3.57 6.25 29.30
CA ALA A 608 3.68 5.40 30.48
C ALA A 608 4.36 4.06 30.14
N GLU A 609 3.98 3.43 29.03
CA GLU A 609 4.54 2.14 28.59
C GLU A 609 6.04 2.21 28.26
N LEU A 610 6.48 3.33 27.66
CA LEU A 610 7.88 3.53 27.26
C LEU A 610 8.71 4.21 28.34
N SER A 611 8.10 4.56 29.49
CA SER A 611 8.76 5.25 30.61
C SER A 611 9.49 6.54 30.19
N LEU A 612 8.92 7.28 29.24
CA LEU A 612 9.49 8.53 28.73
C LEU A 612 9.10 9.71 29.63
N SER A 613 10.07 10.57 29.92
CA SER A 613 9.80 11.86 30.56
C SER A 613 9.10 12.82 29.58
N GLU A 614 8.35 13.79 30.11
CA GLU A 614 7.76 14.85 29.26
C GLU A 614 8.81 15.58 28.43
N GLU A 615 10.01 15.80 28.99
CA GLU A 615 11.10 16.49 28.30
C GLU A 615 11.59 15.70 27.08
N GLU A 616 11.71 14.38 27.19
CA GLU A 616 12.09 13.50 26.07
C GLU A 616 11.03 13.51 24.97
N ILE A 617 9.75 13.46 25.33
CA ILE A 617 8.64 13.54 24.38
C ILE A 617 8.69 14.85 23.61
N PHE A 618 8.73 16.00 24.31
CA PHE A 618 8.71 17.30 23.65
C PHE A 618 9.95 17.54 22.78
N ARG A 619 11.11 17.00 23.16
CA ARG A 619 12.33 17.04 22.34
C ARG A 619 12.16 16.24 21.04
N GLY A 620 11.60 15.04 21.11
CA GLY A 620 11.29 14.21 19.93
C GLY A 620 10.23 14.85 19.02
N VAL A 621 9.20 15.45 19.61
CA VAL A 621 8.15 16.19 18.90
C VAL A 621 8.75 17.39 18.17
N GLU A 622 9.58 18.22 18.84
CA GLU A 622 10.19 19.38 18.20
C GLU A 622 11.07 18.98 17.00
N LYS A 623 11.87 17.92 17.15
CA LYS A 623 12.68 17.37 16.05
C LYS A 623 11.81 17.00 14.83
N SER A 624 10.68 16.32 15.08
CA SER A 624 9.73 15.92 14.05
C SER A 624 9.05 17.13 13.40
N LEU A 625 8.56 18.08 14.19
CA LEU A 625 7.93 19.31 13.69
C LEU A 625 8.90 20.16 12.87
N ARG A 626 10.18 20.19 13.23
CA ARG A 626 11.24 20.87 12.48
C ARG A 626 11.45 20.25 11.09
N LYS A 627 11.36 18.92 10.97
CA LYS A 627 11.40 18.21 9.66
C LYS A 627 10.25 18.65 8.74
N TYR A 628 9.03 18.75 9.28
CA TYR A 628 7.85 19.13 8.48
C TYR A 628 7.72 20.63 8.20
N PHE A 629 8.04 21.48 9.18
CA PHE A 629 7.74 22.90 9.14
C PHE A 629 8.97 23.81 9.11
N GLY A 630 10.19 23.27 9.19
CA GLY A 630 11.42 24.06 9.22
C GLY A 630 11.59 24.99 8.01
N LYS A 631 11.19 24.54 6.81
CA LYS A 631 11.18 25.36 5.58
C LYS A 631 10.26 26.59 5.67
N ARG A 632 9.33 26.63 6.63
CA ARG A 632 8.40 27.75 6.87
C ARG A 632 8.90 28.74 7.93
N GLY A 633 10.08 28.50 8.51
CA GLY A 633 10.74 29.38 9.47
C GLY A 633 10.57 28.97 10.93
N GLU A 634 11.51 29.40 11.77
CA GLU A 634 11.62 28.98 13.18
C GLU A 634 10.36 29.32 14.00
N ARG A 635 9.79 30.50 13.77
CA ARG A 635 8.57 30.92 14.49
C ARG A 635 7.42 29.95 14.28
N VAL A 636 7.25 29.44 13.06
CA VAL A 636 6.20 28.45 12.77
C VAL A 636 6.46 27.15 13.53
N VAL A 637 7.73 26.70 13.64
CA VAL A 637 8.09 25.51 14.43
C VAL A 637 7.71 25.72 15.90
N GLN A 638 8.08 26.86 16.48
CA GLN A 638 7.80 27.16 17.90
C GLN A 638 6.30 27.33 18.18
N ASP A 639 5.53 27.92 17.26
CA ASP A 639 4.06 27.98 17.36
C ASP A 639 3.48 26.55 17.40
N ASN A 640 3.95 25.64 16.54
CA ASN A 640 3.50 24.24 16.56
C ASN A 640 3.89 23.53 17.87
N VAL A 641 5.10 23.73 18.38
CA VAL A 641 5.52 23.16 19.68
C VAL A 641 4.61 23.64 20.81
N ARG A 642 4.30 24.94 20.84
CA ARG A 642 3.37 25.51 21.83
C ARG A 642 1.96 24.93 21.69
N ALA A 643 1.47 24.71 20.47
CA ALA A 643 0.17 24.08 20.25
C ALA A 643 0.13 22.65 20.81
N VAL A 644 1.19 21.85 20.65
CA VAL A 644 1.30 20.52 21.28
C VAL A 644 1.30 20.62 22.80
N GLN A 645 2.09 21.53 23.38
CA GLN A 645 2.16 21.71 24.83
C GLN A 645 0.80 22.07 25.44
N ARG A 646 0.04 22.96 24.79
CA ARG A 646 -1.32 23.31 25.22
C ARG A 646 -2.26 22.13 25.10
N GLY A 647 -2.24 21.40 23.99
CA GLY A 647 -3.03 20.18 23.82
C GLY A 647 -2.75 19.13 24.90
N PHE A 648 -1.47 18.96 25.26
CA PHE A 648 -1.05 18.00 26.28
C PHE A 648 -1.48 18.38 27.70
N ARG A 649 -1.51 19.68 28.02
CA ARG A 649 -1.74 20.15 29.41
C ARG A 649 -3.17 20.62 29.69
N GLU A 650 -3.88 21.09 28.67
CA GLU A 650 -5.19 21.74 28.84
C GLU A 650 -6.36 20.79 28.55
N VAL A 651 -6.11 19.57 28.07
CA VAL A 651 -7.17 18.60 27.78
C VAL A 651 -7.95 18.25 29.05
N ILE A 652 -9.29 18.25 28.92
CA ILE A 652 -10.21 18.00 30.03
C ILE A 652 -10.76 16.59 29.88
N GLU A 653 -10.61 15.74 30.89
CA GLU A 653 -11.33 14.47 31.00
C GLU A 653 -12.67 14.72 31.70
N VAL A 654 -13.78 14.28 31.10
CA VAL A 654 -15.11 14.34 31.71
C VAL A 654 -15.18 13.26 32.80
N PRO A 655 -15.37 13.62 34.08
CA PRO A 655 -15.39 12.64 35.16
C PRO A 655 -16.58 11.69 35.06
N ARG A 656 -16.38 10.43 35.47
CA ARG A 656 -17.42 9.39 35.38
C ARG A 656 -18.64 9.72 36.25
N GLU A 657 -18.44 10.44 37.34
CA GLU A 657 -19.51 10.91 38.23
C GLU A 657 -20.46 11.89 37.54
N VAL A 658 -19.95 12.67 36.56
CA VAL A 658 -20.77 13.58 35.75
C VAL A 658 -21.64 12.78 34.78
N MET A 659 -21.07 11.75 34.15
CA MET A 659 -21.78 10.89 33.20
C MET A 659 -22.93 10.11 33.89
N GLN A 660 -22.69 9.60 35.10
CA GLN A 660 -23.68 8.80 35.86
C GLN A 660 -24.99 9.53 36.16
N ARG A 661 -24.94 10.86 36.37
CA ARG A 661 -26.11 11.66 36.80
C ARG A 661 -27.24 11.71 35.77
N THR A 662 -26.97 11.37 34.51
CA THR A 662 -27.92 11.50 33.39
C THR A 662 -28.19 10.18 32.67
N ALA A 663 -27.45 9.12 32.99
CA ALA A 663 -27.55 7.82 32.34
C ALA A 663 -28.98 7.21 32.31
N PRO A 664 -29.81 7.28 33.38
CA PRO A 664 -31.16 6.73 33.35
C PRO A 664 -32.12 7.47 32.40
N ALA A 665 -31.99 8.79 32.29
CA ALA A 665 -32.84 9.61 31.42
C ALA A 665 -32.45 9.44 29.94
N ASP A 666 -31.16 9.27 29.66
CA ASP A 666 -30.65 9.08 28.31
C ASP A 666 -30.99 7.69 27.75
N GLN A 667 -31.02 6.64 28.58
CA GLN A 667 -31.48 5.30 28.18
C GLN A 667 -32.95 5.30 27.72
N ALA A 668 -33.82 6.02 28.43
CA ALA A 668 -35.24 6.16 28.04
C ALA A 668 -35.40 6.92 26.70
N ASN A 669 -34.61 7.99 26.50
CA ASN A 669 -34.62 8.76 25.26
C ASN A 669 -34.04 7.98 24.06
N ALA A 670 -33.01 7.17 24.27
CA ALA A 670 -32.43 6.33 23.23
C ALA A 670 -33.41 5.24 22.75
N ALA A 671 -34.14 4.61 23.68
CA ALA A 671 -35.16 3.60 23.35
C ALA A 671 -36.32 4.16 22.49
N LEU A 672 -36.74 5.40 22.76
CA LEU A 672 -37.79 6.10 21.98
C LEU A 672 -37.40 6.32 20.51
N ARG A 673 -36.10 6.52 20.22
CA ARG A 673 -35.60 6.75 18.86
C ARG A 673 -35.52 5.47 18.03
N VAL A 674 -35.10 4.36 18.64
CA VAL A 674 -35.10 3.03 18.00
C VAL A 674 -36.51 2.60 17.59
N MET A 675 -37.54 2.98 18.38
CA MET A 675 -38.93 2.73 18.03
C MET A 675 -39.45 3.60 16.87
N GLN A 676 -38.82 4.75 16.58
CA GLN A 676 -39.20 5.65 15.49
C GLN A 676 -38.47 5.35 14.17
N GLU A 677 -37.26 4.77 14.21
CA GLU A 677 -36.51 4.36 13.02
C GLU A 677 -36.91 2.96 12.50
N GLY A 678 -37.67 2.20 13.30
CA GLY A 678 -38.22 0.88 12.94
C GLY A 678 -39.69 0.88 12.49
N ALA A 679 -40.27 2.04 12.18
CA ALA A 679 -41.67 2.21 11.77
C ALA A 679 -41.82 2.65 10.30
#